data_AF-A0A3C1B324-F1
#
_entry.id   AF-A0A3C1B324-F1
#
_cell.length_a   1.000
_cell.length_b   1.000
_cell.length_c   1.000
_cell.angle_alpha   90.00
_cell.angle_beta   90.00
_cell.angle_gamma   90.00
#
_symmetry.space_group_name_H-M   'P 1'
#
loop_
_entity.id
_entity.type
_entity.pdbx_description
1 polymer ?
#
loop_
_entity_poly.entity_id
_entity_poly.type
_entity_poly.pdbx_seq_one_letter_code
_entity_poly.pdbx_strand_id
1 'polypeptide(L)'
;MQIFNNPDQKPQRIARGVGLGFFDGVHRGHLELLRTLVFECRQSGLSSAVFTFPDHPEAILRPDEPFEEYLCDLAGRLALLADCGLDETHLQPFDSAFAAIEPLTFLQEILFERLQAALIVVGHDYRFGRFGAGDVRLLQTWAAEHDIRVIVVEKVTLYGDRISSSRIRNLISSGDMARTSSLLGRPYSLSGFVVSGRQLGRRLGFPTANFPVDSRFACPAYGVYATRTSVGDRVYDSITNVGPRPTVEQEGVCPMVETYLYDADLTLYNQNIQVEFLERIRPEMQFASVAELGEQVSADLLAVRSWHEQAEQCHVKAKVQNIPLNVLSSRRFAQASLQLIFLVPLEKRRSSCMALLLRILTASCRRYPTRTSMAAALDNLYGSSIEAHLEKQGDLQAISLAAEGLMRWTDGSSPFGETCELLFDVLLDPLVDENGHFDPSVVETERQNLLLELAARENDRAKYAYDRCLLLFCGDQVQGLSPIGDKQSLEEISLDELREAYTCLLQQTSLSAYLGGHIDSQIFEICLQGIKRLPQTSRPAYRPAVNPSPFKPAAPTGHVEHKTVEQARLALAYSGLPPYFSHRTIIASVLNSMLGGDVHSLLFEVVREQMGLAYSVFSMNQRSLSALFVLAGVAADQITAALDAIRRQLAVLSAGDFDATLLERSRQMLETSILSVNDDLSSMMAQRIIGNLYGRNMTQEESISLLNSVTRDDIRLMASHLQLATCYVLCAPDLQPDLSVAGLPSQVINESEVQP
;
A
#
# COMPACT_ATOMS: atom_id res chain seq x y z
N MET A 1 -8.01 0.39 18.11
CA MET A 1 -8.43 1.79 18.28
C MET A 1 -9.45 1.88 19.40
N GLN A 2 -9.17 2.68 20.44
CA GLN A 2 -10.08 3.03 21.52
C GLN A 2 -10.86 4.29 21.14
N ILE A 3 -12.14 4.37 21.52
CA ILE A 3 -13.01 5.51 21.23
C ILE A 3 -13.40 6.16 22.56
N PHE A 4 -13.12 7.46 22.69
CA PHE A 4 -13.47 8.27 23.85
C PHE A 4 -14.55 9.27 23.44
N ASN A 5 -15.72 9.21 24.09
CA ASN A 5 -16.83 10.13 23.85
C ASN A 5 -16.72 11.45 24.64
N ASN A 6 -15.68 11.56 25.46
CA ASN A 6 -15.29 12.78 26.15
C ASN A 6 -13.78 12.70 26.43
N PRO A 7 -12.97 13.72 26.04
CA PRO A 7 -11.53 13.76 26.33
C PRO A 7 -11.19 13.71 27.84
N ASP A 8 -12.15 13.95 28.73
CA ASP A 8 -11.96 13.87 30.19
C ASP A 8 -11.91 12.43 30.73
N GLN A 9 -12.23 11.41 29.92
CA GLN A 9 -12.13 10.00 30.28
C GLN A 9 -10.67 9.56 30.27
N LYS A 10 -9.97 9.70 31.41
CA LYS A 10 -8.53 9.45 31.58
C LYS A 10 -8.06 8.06 31.08
N PRO A 11 -7.35 7.98 29.94
CA PRO A 11 -6.52 6.82 29.65
C PRO A 11 -5.25 6.92 30.52
N GLN A 12 -4.41 5.87 30.55
CA GLN A 12 -3.10 5.95 31.20
C GLN A 12 -2.30 7.19 30.72
N ARG A 13 -1.44 7.74 31.59
CA ARG A 13 -0.54 8.87 31.29
C ARG A 13 0.47 8.48 30.22
N ILE A 14 0.08 8.56 28.95
CA ILE A 14 0.95 8.35 27.78
C ILE A 14 0.88 9.64 26.96
N ALA A 15 2.04 10.20 26.63
CA ALA A 15 2.13 11.36 25.75
C ALA A 15 1.59 11.01 24.35
N ARG A 16 0.87 11.95 23.72
CA ARG A 16 0.15 11.69 22.47
C ARG A 16 0.72 12.48 21.31
N GLY A 17 0.65 11.89 20.12
CA GLY A 17 0.54 12.67 18.90
C GLY A 17 -0.93 12.89 18.57
N VAL A 18 -1.32 14.14 18.30
CA VAL A 18 -2.71 14.52 18.03
C VAL A 18 -2.87 14.99 16.59
N GLY A 19 -3.69 14.28 15.83
CA GLY A 19 -4.18 14.72 14.52
C GLY A 19 -5.45 15.53 14.66
N LEU A 20 -5.50 16.72 14.06
CA LEU A 20 -6.65 17.62 14.13
C LEU A 20 -7.36 17.73 12.79
N GLY A 21 -8.69 17.57 12.81
CA GLY A 21 -9.54 17.68 11.63
C GLY A 21 -10.90 17.02 11.83
N PHE A 22 -11.84 17.28 10.91
CA PHE A 22 -13.15 16.64 10.94
C PHE A 22 -13.15 15.25 10.29
N PHE A 23 -12.29 15.04 9.29
CA PHE A 23 -12.08 13.75 8.61
C PHE A 23 -13.30 13.12 7.93
N ASP A 24 -14.32 13.91 7.55
CA ASP A 24 -15.62 13.48 6.99
C ASP A 24 -15.56 12.15 6.21
N GLY A 25 -15.02 12.16 4.98
CA GLY A 25 -14.88 10.97 4.15
C GLY A 25 -13.49 10.34 4.15
N VAL A 26 -12.57 10.74 5.04
CA VAL A 26 -11.16 10.27 5.08
C VAL A 26 -10.55 10.15 3.66
N HIS A 27 -10.59 11.23 2.88
CA HIS A 27 -10.06 11.26 1.51
C HIS A 27 -8.52 11.19 1.50
N ARG A 28 -7.88 11.09 0.32
CA ARG A 28 -6.41 10.95 0.21
C ARG A 28 -5.61 12.03 0.95
N GLY A 29 -6.10 13.28 0.98
CA GLY A 29 -5.52 14.33 1.83
C GLY A 29 -5.55 14.03 3.34
N HIS A 30 -6.67 13.53 3.86
CA HIS A 30 -6.78 13.06 5.24
C HIS A 30 -5.89 11.83 5.49
N LEU A 31 -5.87 10.87 4.56
CA LEU A 31 -5.01 9.68 4.68
C LEU A 31 -3.53 10.04 4.80
N GLU A 32 -3.06 11.05 4.06
CA GLU A 32 -1.69 11.56 4.20
C GLU A 32 -1.42 12.07 5.62
N LEU A 33 -2.33 12.86 6.18
CA LEU A 33 -2.22 13.41 7.54
C LEU A 33 -2.22 12.29 8.59
N LEU A 34 -3.20 11.40 8.53
CA LEU A 34 -3.37 10.31 9.50
C LEU A 34 -2.21 9.34 9.47
N ARG A 35 -1.71 8.96 8.29
CA ARG A 35 -0.56 8.07 8.17
C ARG A 35 0.73 8.75 8.64
N THR A 36 0.90 10.04 8.38
CA THR A 36 2.02 10.82 8.91
C THR A 36 1.99 10.83 10.44
N LEU A 37 0.81 11.06 11.04
CA LEU A 37 0.62 10.99 12.49
C LEU A 37 1.02 9.62 13.05
N VAL A 38 0.46 8.53 12.51
CA VAL A 38 0.74 7.17 12.99
C VAL A 38 2.23 6.83 12.86
N PHE A 39 2.85 7.16 11.74
CA PHE A 39 4.26 6.92 11.48
C PHE A 39 5.16 7.67 12.47
N GLU A 40 4.90 8.95 12.71
CA GLU A 40 5.69 9.81 13.59
C GLU A 40 5.49 9.48 15.08
N CYS A 41 4.27 9.11 15.47
CA CYS A 41 3.99 8.58 16.81
C CYS A 41 4.81 7.33 17.09
N ARG A 42 4.82 6.38 16.14
CA ARG A 42 5.61 5.14 16.25
C ARG A 42 7.11 5.41 16.34
N GLN A 43 7.63 6.35 15.54
CA GLN A 43 9.03 6.76 15.64
C GLN A 43 9.43 7.37 16.99
N SER A 44 8.46 7.96 17.69
CA SER A 44 8.69 8.75 18.90
C SER A 44 8.17 8.05 20.17
N GLY A 45 7.60 6.84 20.04
CA GLY A 45 7.01 6.11 21.18
C GLY A 45 5.76 6.76 21.76
N LEU A 46 5.00 7.52 20.96
CA LEU A 46 3.77 8.21 21.37
C LEU A 46 2.51 7.39 21.00
N SER A 47 1.42 7.59 21.74
CA SER A 47 0.09 7.09 21.33
C SER A 47 -0.49 7.99 20.23
N SER A 48 -1.00 7.41 19.15
CA SER A 48 -1.63 8.15 18.05
C SER A 48 -3.11 8.41 18.32
N ALA A 49 -3.49 9.70 18.37
CA ALA A 49 -4.84 10.12 18.68
C ALA A 49 -5.38 11.09 17.63
N VAL A 50 -6.64 10.91 17.24
CA VAL A 50 -7.39 11.91 16.47
C VAL A 50 -8.36 12.63 17.39
N PHE A 51 -8.38 13.96 17.31
CA PHE A 51 -9.43 14.78 17.93
C PHE A 51 -10.37 15.28 16.83
N THR A 52 -11.64 14.87 16.90
CA THR A 52 -12.67 15.17 15.91
C THR A 52 -14.06 15.28 16.57
N PHE A 53 -15.08 15.55 15.77
CA PHE A 53 -16.45 15.80 16.22
C PHE A 53 -17.40 14.74 15.65
N PRO A 54 -18.41 14.27 16.42
CA PRO A 54 -19.40 13.33 15.91
C PRO A 54 -20.21 13.95 14.77
N ASP A 55 -20.62 15.22 14.93
CA ASP A 55 -21.36 16.01 13.96
C ASP A 55 -20.48 17.13 13.39
N HIS A 56 -20.77 17.58 12.16
CA HIS A 56 -19.99 18.65 11.52
C HIS A 56 -20.17 19.98 12.27
N PRO A 57 -19.09 20.73 12.58
CA PRO A 57 -19.17 22.01 13.29
C PRO A 57 -20.13 23.03 12.65
N GLU A 58 -20.24 23.04 11.32
CA GLU A 58 -21.12 23.98 10.61
C GLU A 58 -22.60 23.79 10.91
N ALA A 59 -23.05 22.59 11.33
CA ALA A 59 -24.43 22.38 11.75
C ALA A 59 -24.85 23.31 12.91
N ILE A 60 -23.87 23.74 13.72
CA ILE A 60 -24.09 24.59 14.90
C ILE A 60 -23.61 26.01 14.67
N LEU A 61 -22.54 26.21 13.88
CA LEU A 61 -22.06 27.55 13.53
C LEU A 61 -23.00 28.28 12.55
N ARG A 62 -23.71 27.53 11.70
CA ARG A 62 -24.59 28.07 10.66
C ARG A 62 -25.89 27.24 10.57
N PRO A 63 -26.74 27.29 11.61
CA PRO A 63 -27.96 26.48 11.65
C PRO A 63 -28.97 26.85 10.56
N ASP A 64 -28.88 28.07 10.02
CA ASP A 64 -29.77 28.60 8.98
C ASP A 64 -29.26 28.34 7.54
N GLU A 65 -28.04 27.81 7.37
CA GLU A 65 -27.51 27.42 6.06
C GLU A 65 -27.80 25.94 5.79
N PRO A 66 -28.10 25.55 4.53
CA PRO A 66 -28.25 24.15 4.18
C PRO A 66 -26.94 23.41 4.47
N PHE A 67 -27.03 22.44 5.38
CA PHE A 67 -25.94 21.60 5.84
C PHE A 67 -25.19 20.94 4.66
N GLU A 68 -23.85 21.03 4.63
CA GLU A 68 -23.05 20.29 3.66
C GLU A 68 -23.13 18.78 3.93
N GLU A 69 -23.78 18.04 3.04
CA GLU A 69 -24.01 16.58 3.12
C GLU A 69 -22.75 15.79 3.53
N TYR A 70 -22.87 14.86 4.49
CA TYR A 70 -21.78 13.99 4.92
C TYR A 70 -21.32 13.04 3.81
N LEU A 71 -20.02 12.76 3.78
CA LEU A 71 -19.44 11.76 2.87
C LEU A 71 -19.49 10.34 3.43
N CYS A 72 -19.58 10.17 4.75
CA CYS A 72 -19.93 8.89 5.36
C CYS A 72 -20.54 9.10 6.74
N ASP A 73 -21.15 8.04 7.28
CA ASP A 73 -21.67 8.04 8.64
C ASP A 73 -20.55 7.94 9.68
N LEU A 74 -20.88 8.20 10.95
CA LEU A 74 -19.90 8.14 12.04
C LEU A 74 -19.26 6.75 12.15
N ALA A 75 -20.04 5.68 11.97
CA ALA A 75 -19.54 4.30 12.02
C ALA A 75 -18.52 4.03 10.91
N GLY A 76 -18.82 4.42 9.67
CA GLY A 76 -17.93 4.31 8.52
C GLY A 76 -16.67 5.15 8.69
N ARG A 77 -16.79 6.38 9.19
CA ARG A 77 -15.63 7.23 9.49
C ARG A 77 -14.72 6.61 10.54
N LEU A 78 -15.28 6.08 11.63
CA LEU A 78 -14.51 5.40 12.67
C LEU A 78 -13.83 4.12 12.15
N ALA A 79 -14.47 3.37 11.26
CA ALA A 79 -13.85 2.23 10.59
C ALA A 79 -12.64 2.66 9.74
N LEU A 80 -12.79 3.72 8.93
CA LEU A 80 -11.70 4.26 8.11
C LEU A 80 -10.52 4.78 8.95
N LEU A 81 -10.82 5.41 10.10
CA LEU A 81 -9.80 5.84 11.07
C LEU A 81 -9.09 4.62 11.69
N ALA A 82 -9.84 3.58 12.06
CA ALA A 82 -9.28 2.35 12.61
C ALA A 82 -8.38 1.62 11.61
N ASP A 83 -8.74 1.61 10.32
CA ASP A 83 -7.97 1.01 9.23
C ASP A 83 -6.63 1.73 8.99
N CYS A 84 -6.52 3.02 9.34
CA CYS A 84 -5.26 3.75 9.31
C CYS A 84 -4.27 3.32 10.39
N GLY A 85 -4.69 2.52 11.38
CA GLY A 85 -3.81 2.07 12.45
C GLY A 85 -3.76 2.96 13.69
N LEU A 86 -4.76 3.84 13.87
CA LEU A 86 -4.84 4.72 15.04
C LEU A 86 -5.07 3.96 16.34
N ASP A 87 -4.47 4.48 17.41
CA ASP A 87 -4.62 3.97 18.77
C ASP A 87 -5.90 4.51 19.40
N GLU A 88 -6.18 5.81 19.23
CA GLU A 88 -7.26 6.52 19.92
C GLU A 88 -8.05 7.45 18.98
N THR A 89 -9.36 7.57 19.22
CA THR A 89 -10.20 8.64 18.66
C THR A 89 -10.98 9.32 19.78
N HIS A 90 -10.81 10.63 19.88
CA HIS A 90 -11.48 11.50 20.84
C HIS A 90 -12.59 12.25 20.10
N LEU A 91 -13.84 11.91 20.43
CA LEU A 91 -15.03 12.56 19.92
C LEU A 91 -15.47 13.66 20.89
N GLN A 92 -15.31 14.90 20.48
CA GLN A 92 -15.78 16.06 21.22
C GLN A 92 -17.17 16.47 20.70
N PRO A 93 -18.20 16.57 21.54
CA PRO A 93 -19.43 17.26 21.15
C PRO A 93 -19.14 18.73 20.80
N PHE A 94 -19.52 19.17 19.61
CA PHE A 94 -19.30 20.54 19.16
C PHE A 94 -20.49 21.43 19.54
N ASP A 95 -20.69 21.76 20.82
CA ASP A 95 -21.80 22.61 21.25
C ASP A 95 -21.44 24.12 21.26
N SER A 96 -22.42 24.98 21.55
CA SER A 96 -22.20 26.44 21.63
C SER A 96 -21.14 26.84 22.67
N ALA A 97 -20.97 26.06 23.74
CA ALA A 97 -19.95 26.33 24.76
C ALA A 97 -18.55 26.04 24.20
N PHE A 98 -18.39 24.92 23.51
CA PHE A 98 -17.15 24.54 22.84
C PHE A 98 -16.81 25.52 21.70
N ALA A 99 -17.79 25.92 20.89
CA ALA A 99 -17.61 26.88 19.79
C ALA A 99 -17.16 28.27 20.28
N ALA A 100 -17.38 28.60 21.55
CA ALA A 100 -16.98 29.87 22.17
C ALA A 100 -15.56 29.86 22.75
N ILE A 101 -14.86 28.71 22.77
CA ILE A 101 -13.51 28.58 23.34
C ILE A 101 -12.52 29.41 22.54
N GLU A 102 -11.75 30.28 23.21
CA GLU A 102 -10.71 31.07 22.58
C GLU A 102 -9.52 30.19 22.13
N PRO A 103 -8.79 30.55 21.05
CA PRO A 103 -7.72 29.71 20.50
C PRO A 103 -6.66 29.26 21.51
N LEU A 104 -6.17 30.17 22.37
CA LEU A 104 -5.16 29.83 23.37
C LEU A 104 -5.71 28.90 24.46
N THR A 105 -6.98 29.05 24.84
CA THR A 105 -7.66 28.15 25.76
C THR A 105 -7.79 26.75 25.18
N PHE A 106 -8.08 26.63 23.87
CA PHE A 106 -8.08 25.34 23.18
C PHE A 106 -6.70 24.66 23.22
N LEU A 107 -5.64 25.40 22.93
CA LEU A 107 -4.27 24.84 22.98
C LEU A 107 -3.89 24.40 24.39
N GLN A 108 -4.14 25.25 25.40
CA GLN A 108 -3.77 25.00 26.79
C GLN A 108 -4.62 23.89 27.43
N GLU A 109 -5.94 24.07 27.49
CA GLU A 109 -6.80 23.18 28.28
C GLU A 109 -7.06 21.85 27.57
N ILE A 110 -7.13 21.85 26.24
CA ILE A 110 -7.50 20.64 25.48
C ILE A 110 -6.26 19.91 24.99
N LEU A 111 -5.39 20.57 24.21
CA LEU A 111 -4.25 19.87 23.61
C LEU A 111 -3.15 19.56 24.66
N PHE A 112 -2.78 20.53 25.50
CA PHE A 112 -1.72 20.34 26.50
C PHE A 112 -2.20 19.55 27.71
N GLU A 113 -3.24 20.03 28.39
CA GLU A 113 -3.63 19.48 29.69
C GLU A 113 -4.40 18.16 29.59
N ARG A 114 -5.42 18.10 28.72
CA ARG A 114 -6.27 16.89 28.58
C ARG A 114 -5.64 15.83 27.68
N LEU A 115 -5.25 16.20 26.46
CA LEU A 115 -4.70 15.24 25.49
C LEU A 115 -3.22 14.94 25.73
N GLN A 116 -2.49 15.81 26.43
CA GLN A 116 -1.05 15.65 26.68
C GLN A 116 -0.27 15.52 25.37
N ALA A 117 -0.56 16.42 24.42
CA ALA A 117 0.07 16.43 23.11
C ALA A 117 1.57 16.72 23.23
N ALA A 118 2.38 15.84 22.65
CA ALA A 118 3.82 16.04 22.42
C ALA A 118 4.14 16.20 20.91
N LEU A 119 3.21 15.76 20.07
CA LEU A 119 3.24 15.94 18.62
C LEU A 119 1.85 16.41 18.16
N ILE A 120 1.79 17.37 17.25
CA ILE A 120 0.53 17.82 16.62
C ILE A 120 0.69 17.75 15.11
N VAL A 121 -0.26 17.12 14.42
CA VAL A 121 -0.28 17.01 12.96
C VAL A 121 -1.54 17.68 12.42
N VAL A 122 -1.35 18.68 11.55
CA VAL A 122 -2.45 19.48 10.97
C VAL A 122 -2.26 19.68 9.47
N GLY A 123 -3.35 19.99 8.77
CA GLY A 123 -3.26 20.50 7.40
C GLY A 123 -2.78 21.96 7.36
N HIS A 124 -2.16 22.37 6.24
CA HIS A 124 -1.68 23.74 6.02
C HIS A 124 -2.71 24.87 6.25
N ASP A 125 -4.00 24.59 6.06
CA ASP A 125 -5.11 25.53 6.18
C ASP A 125 -5.94 25.34 7.46
N TYR A 126 -5.40 24.62 8.45
CA TYR A 126 -6.11 24.34 9.70
C TYR A 126 -6.41 25.62 10.50
N ARG A 127 -7.65 25.71 11.00
CA ARG A 127 -8.18 26.80 11.83
C ARG A 127 -8.85 26.23 13.08
N PHE A 128 -8.74 26.94 14.19
CA PHE A 128 -9.28 26.48 15.48
C PHE A 128 -9.66 27.65 16.40
N GLY A 129 -10.31 27.31 17.52
CA GLY A 129 -10.86 28.27 18.46
C GLY A 129 -12.06 29.04 17.90
N ARG A 130 -12.55 30.00 18.69
CA ARG A 130 -13.76 30.77 18.41
C ARG A 130 -13.72 31.39 17.01
N PHE A 131 -14.71 31.05 16.19
CA PHE A 131 -14.82 31.44 14.78
C PHE A 131 -13.56 31.18 13.92
N GLY A 132 -12.72 30.21 14.31
CA GLY A 132 -11.48 29.89 13.59
C GLY A 132 -10.39 30.97 13.70
N ALA A 133 -10.40 31.77 14.79
CA ALA A 133 -9.43 32.84 15.00
C ALA A 133 -7.96 32.36 15.14
N GLY A 134 -7.75 31.10 15.54
CA GLY A 134 -6.43 30.47 15.57
C GLY A 134 -6.02 29.90 14.22
N ASP A 135 -4.72 29.97 13.90
CA ASP A 135 -4.13 29.42 12.68
C ASP A 135 -2.87 28.60 12.96
N VAL A 136 -2.34 27.96 11.91
CA VAL A 136 -1.13 27.13 11.99
C VAL A 136 0.07 27.91 12.53
N ARG A 137 0.19 29.21 12.25
CA ARG A 137 1.30 30.03 12.72
C ARG A 137 1.21 30.27 14.23
N LEU A 138 0.02 30.58 14.74
CA LEU A 138 -0.25 30.67 16.17
C LEU A 138 0.07 29.33 16.86
N LEU A 139 -0.39 28.23 16.28
CA LEU A 139 -0.12 26.87 16.79
C LEU A 139 1.38 26.58 16.87
N GLN A 140 2.14 26.84 15.79
CA GLN A 140 3.59 26.60 15.77
C GLN A 140 4.33 27.45 16.80
N THR A 141 3.94 28.72 16.94
CA THR A 141 4.56 29.65 17.91
C THR A 141 4.32 29.16 19.34
N TRP A 142 3.08 28.87 19.69
CA TRP A 142 2.71 28.37 21.02
C TRP A 142 3.32 26.99 21.31
N ALA A 143 3.35 26.09 20.32
CA ALA A 143 3.91 24.75 20.48
C ALA A 143 5.43 24.77 20.74
N ALA A 144 6.16 25.69 20.10
CA ALA A 144 7.59 25.88 20.35
C ALA A 144 7.90 26.29 21.79
N GLU A 145 7.01 27.05 22.44
CA GLU A 145 7.14 27.44 23.86
C GLU A 145 6.88 26.27 24.82
N HIS A 146 6.21 25.21 24.36
CA HIS A 146 5.78 24.06 25.16
C HIS A 146 6.50 22.75 24.81
N ASP A 147 7.56 22.80 24.00
CA ASP A 147 8.31 21.63 23.51
C ASP A 147 7.43 20.60 22.76
N ILE A 148 6.46 21.11 21.99
CA ILE A 148 5.56 20.30 21.17
C ILE A 148 6.00 20.36 19.72
N ARG A 149 6.24 19.20 19.10
CA ARG A 149 6.54 19.12 17.66
C ARG A 149 5.27 19.35 16.86
N VAL A 150 5.31 20.22 15.85
CA VAL A 150 4.19 20.44 14.92
C VAL A 150 4.61 20.01 13.52
N ILE A 151 3.82 19.14 12.90
CA ILE A 151 3.97 18.73 11.50
C ILE A 151 2.80 19.28 10.70
N VAL A 152 3.11 20.08 9.68
CA VAL A 152 2.13 20.64 8.76
C VAL A 152 2.15 19.83 7.48
N VAL A 153 1.03 19.19 7.17
CA VAL A 153 0.85 18.42 5.94
C VAL A 153 0.34 19.35 4.85
N GLU A 154 1.16 19.47 3.80
CA GLU A 154 0.81 20.25 2.61
C GLU A 154 -0.42 19.71 1.90
N LYS A 155 -1.09 20.58 1.14
CA LYS A 155 -2.23 20.18 0.32
C LYS A 155 -1.85 19.06 -0.65
N VAL A 156 -2.65 17.99 -0.64
CA VAL A 156 -2.54 16.93 -1.66
C VAL A 156 -3.36 17.37 -2.87
N THR A 157 -2.72 17.35 -4.05
CA THR A 157 -3.34 17.67 -5.33
C THR A 157 -3.45 16.43 -6.21
N LEU A 158 -4.50 16.37 -7.03
CA LEU A 158 -4.66 15.35 -8.06
C LEU A 158 -5.48 15.96 -9.22
N TYR A 159 -5.05 15.68 -10.45
CA TYR A 159 -5.58 16.32 -11.66
C TYR A 159 -5.46 17.86 -11.61
N GLY A 160 -4.32 18.37 -11.12
CA GLY A 160 -4.03 19.81 -11.04
C GLY A 160 -4.67 20.55 -9.86
N ASP A 161 -5.71 19.99 -9.24
CA ASP A 161 -6.49 20.64 -8.18
C ASP A 161 -6.36 19.97 -6.82
N ARG A 162 -6.62 20.73 -5.74
CA ARG A 162 -6.64 20.22 -4.36
C ARG A 162 -7.71 19.14 -4.16
N ILE A 163 -7.41 18.16 -3.33
CA ILE A 163 -8.38 17.20 -2.81
C ILE A 163 -9.09 17.81 -1.58
N SER A 164 -10.41 17.95 -1.63
CA SER A 164 -11.23 18.45 -0.51
C SER A 164 -12.62 17.81 -0.48
N SER A 165 -13.27 17.79 0.69
CA SER A 165 -14.64 17.28 0.83
C SER A 165 -15.64 17.99 -0.09
N SER A 166 -15.60 19.33 -0.20
CA SER A 166 -16.50 20.08 -1.08
C SER A 166 -16.34 19.69 -2.56
N ARG A 167 -15.11 19.46 -3.02
CA ARG A 167 -14.86 18.98 -4.40
C ARG A 167 -15.41 17.57 -4.60
N ILE A 168 -15.24 16.70 -3.60
CA ILE A 168 -15.76 15.32 -3.64
C ILE A 168 -17.29 15.33 -3.69
N ARG A 169 -17.95 16.16 -2.87
CA ARG A 169 -19.42 16.30 -2.90
C ARG A 169 -19.91 16.78 -4.27
N ASN A 170 -19.27 17.78 -4.86
CA ASN A 170 -19.62 18.25 -6.20
C ASN A 170 -19.50 17.15 -7.26
N LEU A 171 -18.45 16.32 -7.19
CA LEU A 171 -18.27 15.18 -8.11
C LEU A 171 -19.35 14.10 -7.91
N ILE A 172 -19.73 13.82 -6.66
CA ILE A 172 -20.84 12.91 -6.33
C ILE A 172 -22.15 13.46 -6.91
N SER A 173 -22.47 14.73 -6.63
CA SER A 173 -23.70 15.38 -7.12
C SER A 173 -23.75 15.51 -8.65
N SER A 174 -22.61 15.56 -9.34
CA SER A 174 -22.55 15.48 -10.81
C SER A 174 -22.58 14.06 -11.35
N GLY A 175 -22.35 13.05 -10.50
CA GLY A 175 -22.27 11.63 -10.85
C GLY A 175 -20.94 11.19 -11.46
N ASP A 176 -19.85 11.94 -11.24
CA ASP A 176 -18.49 11.58 -11.68
C ASP A 176 -17.84 10.67 -10.62
N MET A 177 -18.23 9.39 -10.67
CA MET A 177 -17.85 8.40 -9.65
C MET A 177 -16.40 7.94 -9.78
N ALA A 178 -15.86 7.93 -10.99
CA ALA A 178 -14.46 7.61 -11.25
C ALA A 178 -13.52 8.61 -10.56
N ARG A 179 -13.69 9.92 -10.81
CA ARG A 179 -12.85 10.94 -10.15
C ARG A 179 -13.13 11.04 -8.65
N THR A 180 -14.38 10.84 -8.22
CA THR A 180 -14.72 10.72 -6.79
C THR A 180 -13.87 9.65 -6.12
N SER A 181 -13.78 8.47 -6.74
CA SER A 181 -12.99 7.34 -6.24
C SER A 181 -11.50 7.66 -6.18
N SER A 182 -10.97 8.35 -7.19
CA SER A 182 -9.59 8.82 -7.22
C SER A 182 -9.25 9.76 -6.06
N LEU A 183 -10.16 10.69 -5.73
CA LEU A 183 -9.95 11.66 -4.65
C LEU A 183 -10.08 11.01 -3.26
N LEU A 184 -11.02 10.08 -3.10
CA LEU A 184 -11.22 9.32 -1.87
C LEU A 184 -10.14 8.26 -1.66
N GLY A 185 -9.56 7.72 -2.75
CA GLY A 185 -8.69 6.54 -2.74
C GLY A 185 -9.43 5.21 -2.61
N ARG A 186 -10.76 5.24 -2.75
CA ARG A 186 -11.69 4.11 -2.70
C ARG A 186 -13.01 4.50 -3.38
N PRO A 187 -13.83 3.55 -3.86
CA PRO A 187 -15.18 3.85 -4.31
C PRO A 187 -16.01 4.58 -3.25
N TYR A 188 -16.84 5.53 -3.69
CA TYR A 188 -17.86 6.09 -2.82
C TYR A 188 -18.93 5.04 -2.54
N SER A 189 -19.41 4.97 -1.30
CA SER A 189 -20.37 3.94 -0.92
C SER A 189 -21.49 4.48 -0.06
N LEU A 190 -22.70 3.97 -0.29
CA LEU A 190 -23.85 4.17 0.58
C LEU A 190 -24.25 2.85 1.24
N SER A 191 -24.62 2.91 2.51
CA SER A 191 -25.07 1.75 3.28
C SER A 191 -26.52 1.94 3.70
N GLY A 192 -27.27 0.84 3.78
CA GLY A 192 -28.65 0.89 4.25
C GLY A 192 -29.27 -0.49 4.42
N PHE A 193 -30.32 -0.53 5.24
CA PHE A 193 -31.14 -1.72 5.42
C PHE A 193 -32.10 -1.89 4.24
N VAL A 194 -32.12 -3.10 3.68
CA VAL A 194 -33.01 -3.43 2.57
C VAL A 194 -34.47 -3.46 3.01
N VAL A 195 -35.29 -2.63 2.37
CA VAL A 195 -36.73 -2.51 2.60
C VAL A 195 -37.56 -3.12 1.47
N SER A 196 -38.82 -3.43 1.78
CA SER A 196 -39.80 -3.89 0.79
C SER A 196 -40.17 -2.76 -0.17
N GLY A 197 -39.70 -2.84 -1.42
CA GLY A 197 -40.05 -1.90 -2.49
C GLY A 197 -41.37 -2.23 -3.21
N ARG A 198 -41.63 -1.57 -4.34
CA ARG A 198 -42.85 -1.75 -5.18
C ARG A 198 -42.92 -3.11 -5.90
N GLN A 199 -41.91 -3.96 -5.76
CA GLN A 199 -41.79 -5.30 -6.36
C GLN A 199 -41.94 -5.35 -7.90
N LEU A 200 -41.75 -4.21 -8.59
CA LEU A 200 -41.84 -4.11 -10.06
C LEU A 200 -40.72 -4.90 -10.76
N GLY A 201 -39.47 -4.78 -10.31
CA GLY A 201 -38.34 -5.56 -10.86
C GLY A 201 -38.56 -7.07 -10.78
N ARG A 202 -39.18 -7.57 -9.70
CA ARG A 202 -39.53 -9.00 -9.55
C ARG A 202 -40.50 -9.49 -10.63
N ARG A 203 -41.41 -8.63 -11.12
CA ARG A 203 -42.33 -8.97 -12.23
C ARG A 203 -41.62 -8.99 -13.60
N LEU A 204 -40.48 -8.29 -13.71
CA LEU A 204 -39.64 -8.22 -14.90
C LEU A 204 -38.48 -9.23 -14.88
N GLY A 205 -38.33 -10.03 -13.82
CA GLY A 205 -37.29 -11.06 -13.68
C GLY A 205 -36.04 -10.65 -12.91
N PHE A 206 -35.99 -9.44 -12.33
CA PHE A 206 -34.82 -8.88 -11.66
C PHE A 206 -35.17 -8.42 -10.23
N PRO A 207 -35.01 -9.27 -9.20
CA PRO A 207 -35.27 -8.88 -7.82
C PRO A 207 -34.26 -7.82 -7.35
N THR A 208 -34.73 -6.61 -7.03
CA THR A 208 -33.90 -5.52 -6.54
C THR A 208 -33.93 -5.42 -5.01
N ALA A 209 -32.78 -5.12 -4.41
CA ALA A 209 -32.66 -4.68 -3.04
C ALA A 209 -32.78 -3.16 -3.01
N ASN A 210 -33.71 -2.64 -2.20
CA ASN A 210 -34.00 -1.21 -2.15
C ASN A 210 -33.70 -0.66 -0.76
N PHE A 211 -33.06 0.50 -0.65
CA PHE A 211 -32.92 1.21 0.63
C PHE A 211 -33.02 2.73 0.44
N PRO A 212 -33.61 3.45 1.42
CA PRO A 212 -33.65 4.91 1.40
C PRO A 212 -32.28 5.50 1.76
N VAL A 213 -31.88 6.56 1.06
CA VAL A 213 -30.67 7.33 1.36
C VAL A 213 -31.04 8.46 2.32
N ASP A 214 -30.47 8.46 3.52
CA ASP A 214 -30.66 9.57 4.46
C ASP A 214 -30.18 10.89 3.83
N SER A 215 -31.04 11.91 3.87
CA SER A 215 -30.81 13.22 3.25
C SER A 215 -29.57 13.96 3.77
N ARG A 216 -28.98 13.50 4.87
CA ARG A 216 -27.75 14.06 5.41
C ARG A 216 -26.51 13.59 4.65
N PHE A 217 -26.58 12.56 3.80
CA PHE A 217 -25.43 12.05 3.04
C PHE A 217 -25.41 12.52 1.61
N ALA A 218 -24.19 12.61 1.05
CA ALA A 218 -23.99 13.03 -0.33
C ALA A 218 -24.66 12.03 -1.29
N CYS A 219 -25.68 12.48 -2.01
CA CYS A 219 -26.43 11.61 -2.91
C CYS A 219 -25.85 11.71 -4.33
N PRO A 220 -25.49 10.58 -4.99
CA PRO A 220 -25.11 10.59 -6.39
C PRO A 220 -26.22 11.16 -7.27
N ALA A 221 -25.85 11.77 -8.41
CA ALA A 221 -26.82 12.23 -9.40
C ALA A 221 -27.83 11.12 -9.78
N TYR A 222 -29.07 11.46 -10.10
CA TYR A 222 -30.05 10.44 -10.48
C TYR A 222 -29.68 9.74 -11.80
N GLY A 223 -29.90 8.43 -11.83
CA GLY A 223 -29.61 7.59 -12.98
C GLY A 223 -29.06 6.22 -12.61
N VAL A 224 -28.49 5.55 -13.60
CA VAL A 224 -28.05 4.16 -13.53
C VAL A 224 -26.54 4.07 -13.47
N TYR A 225 -26.05 3.22 -12.57
CA TYR A 225 -24.64 3.06 -12.23
C TYR A 225 -24.22 1.60 -12.33
N ALA A 226 -22.97 1.39 -12.75
CA ALA A 226 -22.23 0.17 -12.45
C ALA A 226 -21.74 0.25 -11.00
N THR A 227 -22.03 -0.79 -10.22
CA THR A 227 -21.81 -0.80 -8.78
C THR A 227 -21.26 -2.13 -8.29
N ARG A 228 -20.76 -2.16 -7.06
CA ARG A 228 -20.53 -3.39 -6.31
C ARG A 228 -21.33 -3.37 -5.03
N THR A 229 -21.97 -4.48 -4.71
CA THR A 229 -22.77 -4.60 -3.49
C THR A 229 -22.14 -5.60 -2.55
N SER A 230 -21.74 -5.13 -1.37
CA SER A 230 -21.25 -5.97 -0.28
C SER A 230 -22.42 -6.51 0.54
N VAL A 231 -22.46 -7.84 0.71
CA VAL A 231 -23.44 -8.56 1.52
C VAL A 231 -22.67 -9.53 2.43
N GLY A 232 -22.54 -9.18 3.70
CA GLY A 232 -21.69 -9.91 4.64
C GLY A 232 -20.24 -9.96 4.14
N ASP A 233 -19.73 -11.17 3.96
CA ASP A 233 -18.34 -11.42 3.52
C ASP A 233 -18.18 -11.58 2.00
N ARG A 234 -19.23 -11.37 1.20
CA ARG A 234 -19.17 -11.44 -0.26
C ARG A 234 -19.47 -10.09 -0.91
N VAL A 235 -18.82 -9.85 -2.04
CA VAL A 235 -19.04 -8.67 -2.88
C VAL A 235 -19.51 -9.15 -4.25
N TYR A 236 -20.61 -8.56 -4.71
CA TYR A 236 -21.24 -8.89 -5.99
C TYR A 236 -21.10 -7.69 -6.93
N ASP A 237 -20.80 -7.96 -8.20
CA ASP A 237 -21.04 -6.95 -9.24
C ASP A 237 -22.55 -6.68 -9.29
N SER A 238 -22.93 -5.43 -9.49
CA SER A 238 -24.33 -5.00 -9.43
C SER A 238 -24.60 -3.81 -10.36
N ILE A 239 -25.88 -3.66 -10.69
CA ILE A 239 -26.42 -2.46 -11.34
C ILE A 239 -27.29 -1.73 -10.32
N THR A 240 -27.14 -0.42 -10.23
CA THR A 240 -27.89 0.39 -9.28
C THR A 240 -28.56 1.56 -9.94
N ASN A 241 -29.86 1.73 -9.67
CA ASN A 241 -30.61 2.93 -10.02
C ASN A 241 -30.76 3.84 -8.79
N VAL A 242 -30.46 5.12 -8.96
CA VAL A 242 -30.69 6.17 -7.95
C VAL A 242 -31.89 6.99 -8.40
N GLY A 243 -33.04 6.73 -7.78
CA GLY A 243 -34.33 7.31 -8.15
C GLY A 243 -34.65 8.64 -7.46
N PRO A 244 -35.57 9.45 -8.03
CA PRO A 244 -35.90 10.77 -7.53
C PRO A 244 -36.65 10.75 -6.20
N ARG A 245 -36.54 11.87 -5.48
CA ARG A 245 -37.49 12.26 -4.43
C ARG A 245 -38.87 12.45 -5.07
N PRO A 246 -39.97 11.85 -4.59
CA PRO A 246 -41.28 12.12 -5.18
C PRO A 246 -41.59 13.62 -5.12
N THR A 247 -42.04 14.18 -6.24
CA THR A 247 -42.23 15.60 -6.55
C THR A 247 -43.35 16.31 -5.76
N VAL A 248 -43.81 15.73 -4.66
CA VAL A 248 -44.85 16.33 -3.81
C VAL A 248 -44.26 16.47 -2.42
N GLU A 249 -44.47 17.64 -1.81
CA GLU A 249 -44.13 18.07 -0.44
C GLU A 249 -44.61 17.09 0.64
N GLN A 250 -44.08 15.86 0.64
CA GLN A 250 -44.14 14.94 1.74
C GLN A 250 -42.82 15.10 2.49
N GLU A 251 -42.87 15.81 3.61
CA GLU A 251 -41.78 15.84 4.58
C GLU A 251 -41.34 14.38 4.87
N GLY A 252 -40.04 14.11 4.70
CA GLY A 252 -39.43 12.82 5.05
C GLY A 252 -39.23 11.79 3.93
N VAL A 253 -39.60 12.03 2.67
CA VAL A 253 -39.29 11.06 1.60
C VAL A 253 -37.86 11.29 1.06
N CYS A 254 -37.06 10.24 1.18
CA CYS A 254 -35.64 10.18 0.82
C CYS A 254 -35.44 9.60 -0.59
N PRO A 255 -34.34 9.94 -1.30
CA PRO A 255 -33.95 9.23 -2.53
C PRO A 255 -33.88 7.72 -2.27
N MET A 256 -34.30 6.92 -3.26
CA MET A 256 -34.26 5.46 -3.16
C MET A 256 -33.12 4.92 -4.02
N VAL A 257 -32.28 4.09 -3.42
CA VAL A 257 -31.29 3.28 -4.12
C VAL A 257 -31.89 1.91 -4.38
N GLU A 258 -31.98 1.52 -5.65
CA GLU A 258 -32.47 0.20 -6.08
C GLU A 258 -31.32 -0.56 -6.77
N THR A 259 -30.84 -1.64 -6.16
CA THR A 259 -29.69 -2.41 -6.67
C THR A 259 -30.08 -3.83 -7.05
N TYR A 260 -29.61 -4.31 -8.20
CA TYR A 260 -29.72 -5.70 -8.65
C TYR A 260 -28.33 -6.34 -8.66
N LEU A 261 -28.19 -7.45 -7.94
CA LEU A 261 -26.94 -8.18 -7.77
C LEU A 261 -26.87 -9.29 -8.83
N TYR A 262 -25.75 -9.38 -9.55
CA TYR A 262 -25.52 -10.49 -10.46
C TYR A 262 -25.23 -11.78 -9.68
N ASP A 263 -25.72 -12.90 -10.22
CA ASP A 263 -25.42 -14.26 -9.74
C ASP A 263 -25.73 -14.50 -8.25
N ALA A 264 -26.66 -13.72 -7.69
CA ALA A 264 -27.12 -13.83 -6.31
C ALA A 264 -28.56 -14.36 -6.25
N ASP A 265 -28.75 -15.53 -5.63
CA ASP A 265 -30.06 -16.03 -5.20
C ASP A 265 -30.21 -15.81 -3.69
N LEU A 266 -30.37 -14.55 -3.30
CA LEU A 266 -30.39 -14.14 -1.89
C LEU A 266 -31.67 -13.40 -1.52
N THR A 267 -32.26 -13.76 -0.38
CA THR A 267 -33.32 -12.97 0.25
C THR A 267 -32.66 -11.96 1.20
N LEU A 268 -32.60 -10.70 0.77
CA LEU A 268 -31.83 -9.65 1.45
C LEU A 268 -32.65 -8.75 2.40
N TYR A 269 -33.95 -9.00 2.59
CA TYR A 269 -34.79 -8.14 3.43
C TYR A 269 -34.24 -8.01 4.87
N ASN A 270 -34.24 -6.77 5.39
CA ASN A 270 -33.69 -6.39 6.69
C ASN A 270 -32.19 -6.65 6.87
N GLN A 271 -31.46 -7.01 5.81
CA GLN A 271 -30.01 -7.04 5.84
C GLN A 271 -29.46 -5.66 5.55
N ASN A 272 -28.39 -5.28 6.26
CA ASN A 272 -27.63 -4.09 5.93
C ASN A 272 -26.71 -4.43 4.75
N ILE A 273 -26.79 -3.65 3.68
CA ILE A 273 -25.92 -3.79 2.50
C ILE A 273 -25.15 -2.49 2.29
N GLN A 274 -24.01 -2.59 1.62
CA GLN A 274 -23.22 -1.45 1.20
C GLN A 274 -23.06 -1.48 -0.32
N VAL A 275 -23.43 -0.39 -0.99
CA VAL A 275 -23.33 -0.24 -2.44
C VAL A 275 -22.20 0.74 -2.75
N GLU A 276 -21.16 0.25 -3.41
CA GLU A 276 -20.05 1.01 -3.97
C GLU A 276 -20.39 1.47 -5.39
N PHE A 277 -20.31 2.78 -5.63
CA PHE A 277 -20.59 3.40 -6.92
C PHE A 277 -19.30 3.53 -7.73
N LEU A 278 -19.27 2.92 -8.92
CA LEU A 278 -18.05 2.82 -9.73
C LEU A 278 -18.08 3.75 -10.94
N GLU A 279 -19.11 3.63 -11.78
CA GLU A 279 -19.27 4.40 -13.02
C GLU A 279 -20.74 4.73 -13.25
N ARG A 280 -21.02 5.94 -13.76
CA ARG A 280 -22.38 6.32 -14.16
C ARG A 280 -22.59 5.95 -15.63
N ILE A 281 -23.51 5.03 -15.88
CA ILE A 281 -23.81 4.55 -17.24
C ILE A 281 -24.71 5.52 -17.98
N ARG A 282 -25.74 6.04 -17.30
CA ARG A 282 -26.64 7.03 -17.89
C ARG A 282 -27.35 7.89 -16.85
N PRO A 283 -27.82 9.10 -17.23
CA PRO A 283 -28.74 9.86 -16.40
C PRO A 283 -30.11 9.19 -16.28
N GLU A 284 -30.90 9.68 -15.34
CA GLU A 284 -32.30 9.28 -15.17
C GLU A 284 -33.13 9.63 -16.41
N MET A 285 -34.07 8.76 -16.76
CA MET A 285 -34.92 8.89 -17.95
C MET A 285 -36.38 8.63 -17.59
N GLN A 286 -37.29 9.32 -18.28
CA GLN A 286 -38.73 9.04 -18.22
C GLN A 286 -39.13 8.19 -19.43
N PHE A 287 -40.03 7.22 -19.21
CA PHE A 287 -40.51 6.30 -20.25
C PHE A 287 -42.00 6.47 -20.46
N ALA A 288 -42.45 6.41 -21.72
CA ALA A 288 -43.86 6.58 -22.06
C ALA A 288 -44.68 5.29 -21.83
N SER A 289 -44.00 4.13 -21.74
CA SER A 289 -44.64 2.84 -21.50
C SER A 289 -43.77 1.87 -20.67
N VAL A 290 -44.40 0.83 -20.11
CA VAL A 290 -43.69 -0.25 -19.39
C VAL A 290 -42.81 -1.07 -20.33
N ALA A 291 -43.17 -1.16 -21.63
CA ALA A 291 -42.38 -1.88 -22.62
C ALA A 291 -41.05 -1.16 -22.88
N GLU A 292 -41.07 0.17 -23.08
CA GLU A 292 -39.87 1.00 -23.25
C GLU A 292 -38.95 0.91 -22.02
N LEU A 293 -39.52 0.92 -20.81
CA LEU A 293 -38.76 0.73 -19.58
C LEU A 293 -38.05 -0.64 -19.56
N GLY A 294 -38.75 -1.71 -19.96
CA GLY A 294 -38.18 -3.06 -20.01
C GLY A 294 -37.03 -3.20 -21.01
N GLU A 295 -37.18 -2.59 -22.19
CA GLU A 295 -36.12 -2.54 -23.20
C GLU A 295 -34.88 -1.79 -22.69
N GLN A 296 -35.07 -0.62 -22.07
CA GLN A 296 -33.97 0.16 -21.53
C GLN A 296 -33.26 -0.56 -20.37
N VAL A 297 -33.99 -1.17 -19.44
CA VAL A 297 -33.40 -1.95 -18.33
C VAL A 297 -32.55 -3.10 -18.88
N SER A 298 -33.00 -3.77 -19.95
CA SER A 298 -32.23 -4.84 -20.59
C SER A 298 -30.94 -4.32 -21.22
N ALA A 299 -30.98 -3.15 -21.86
CA ALA A 299 -29.80 -2.49 -22.40
C ALA A 299 -28.83 -2.04 -21.29
N ASP A 300 -29.35 -1.51 -20.18
CA ASP A 300 -28.56 -1.08 -19.03
C ASP A 300 -27.81 -2.26 -18.39
N LEU A 301 -28.49 -3.40 -18.23
CA LEU A 301 -27.90 -4.63 -17.71
C LEU A 301 -26.72 -5.12 -18.56
N LEU A 302 -26.85 -5.05 -19.89
CA LEU A 302 -25.78 -5.42 -20.81
C LEU A 302 -24.61 -4.43 -20.74
N ALA A 303 -24.90 -3.13 -20.69
CA ALA A 303 -23.88 -2.09 -20.59
C ALA A 303 -23.07 -2.20 -19.29
N VAL A 304 -23.75 -2.37 -18.15
CA VAL A 304 -23.08 -2.55 -16.85
C VAL A 304 -22.26 -3.83 -16.83
N ARG A 305 -22.81 -4.97 -17.30
CA ARG A 305 -22.05 -6.22 -17.37
C ARG A 305 -20.81 -6.07 -18.26
N SER A 306 -20.94 -5.48 -19.43
CA SER A 306 -19.81 -5.20 -20.32
C SER A 306 -18.77 -4.29 -19.65
N TRP A 307 -19.19 -3.30 -18.86
CA TRP A 307 -18.29 -2.43 -18.11
C TRP A 307 -17.50 -3.21 -17.05
N HIS A 308 -18.17 -4.04 -16.24
CA HIS A 308 -17.50 -4.88 -15.23
C HIS A 308 -16.47 -5.84 -15.84
N GLU A 309 -16.78 -6.38 -17.03
CA GLU A 309 -15.88 -7.26 -17.77
C GLU A 309 -14.63 -6.54 -18.34
N GLN A 310 -14.68 -5.22 -18.52
CA GLN A 310 -13.64 -4.42 -19.17
C GLN A 310 -12.87 -3.50 -18.22
N ALA A 311 -13.40 -3.21 -17.02
CA ALA A 311 -12.82 -2.21 -16.12
C ALA A 311 -11.45 -2.59 -15.55
N GLU A 312 -11.07 -3.88 -15.56
CA GLU A 312 -9.79 -4.43 -15.05
C GLU A 312 -9.44 -3.89 -13.65
N GLN A 313 -10.45 -3.78 -12.79
CA GLN A 313 -10.29 -3.27 -11.43
C GLN A 313 -10.12 -4.42 -10.42
N CYS A 314 -8.95 -4.50 -9.82
CA CYS A 314 -8.74 -5.40 -8.69
C CYS A 314 -9.46 -4.90 -7.44
N HIS A 315 -10.28 -5.77 -6.83
CA HIS A 315 -11.04 -5.48 -5.63
C HIS A 315 -11.27 -6.77 -4.81
N VAL A 316 -11.63 -6.62 -3.53
CA VAL A 316 -11.99 -7.76 -2.69
C VAL A 316 -13.34 -8.31 -3.15
N LYS A 317 -13.38 -9.55 -3.63
CA LYS A 317 -14.61 -10.22 -4.06
C LYS A 317 -15.23 -11.07 -2.94
N ALA A 318 -14.40 -11.57 -2.04
CA ALA A 318 -14.84 -12.26 -0.83
C ALA A 318 -13.82 -12.11 0.30
N LYS A 319 -14.30 -12.23 1.53
CA LYS A 319 -13.49 -12.42 2.74
C LYS A 319 -13.77 -13.79 3.31
N VAL A 320 -12.75 -14.61 3.54
CA VAL A 320 -12.91 -15.95 4.11
C VAL A 320 -12.02 -16.04 5.33
N GLN A 321 -12.60 -16.22 6.52
CA GLN A 321 -11.81 -16.26 7.77
C GLN A 321 -10.91 -15.01 7.93
N ASN A 322 -11.43 -13.82 7.59
CA ASN A 322 -10.69 -12.55 7.50
C ASN A 322 -9.56 -12.49 6.47
N ILE A 323 -9.40 -13.49 5.60
CA ILE A 323 -8.48 -13.46 4.47
C ILE A 323 -9.20 -12.83 3.27
N PRO A 324 -8.77 -11.65 2.79
CA PRO A 324 -9.35 -11.04 1.59
C PRO A 324 -8.89 -11.80 0.35
N LEU A 325 -9.85 -12.20 -0.50
CA LEU A 325 -9.61 -12.68 -1.85
C LEU A 325 -9.85 -11.52 -2.82
N ASN A 326 -8.76 -10.93 -3.28
CA ASN A 326 -8.74 -9.87 -4.26
C ASN A 326 -8.80 -10.47 -5.67
N VAL A 327 -9.65 -9.95 -6.54
CA VAL A 327 -9.83 -10.47 -7.91
C VAL A 327 -9.58 -9.37 -8.92
N LEU A 328 -8.64 -9.60 -9.83
CA LEU A 328 -8.38 -8.80 -11.04
C LEU A 328 -8.87 -9.59 -12.26
N SER A 329 -10.12 -9.34 -12.67
CA SER A 329 -10.67 -9.97 -13.87
C SER A 329 -10.16 -9.27 -15.13
N SER A 330 -9.61 -10.02 -16.07
CA SER A 330 -9.18 -9.54 -17.38
C SER A 330 -9.37 -10.62 -18.45
N ARG A 331 -9.83 -10.22 -19.64
CA ARG A 331 -9.93 -11.09 -20.83
C ARG A 331 -8.74 -11.00 -21.77
N ARG A 332 -7.78 -10.10 -21.49
CA ARG A 332 -6.62 -9.85 -22.36
C ARG A 332 -5.60 -10.98 -22.32
N PHE A 333 -5.59 -11.75 -21.23
CA PHE A 333 -4.59 -12.76 -20.95
C PHE A 333 -5.18 -14.16 -20.99
N ALA A 334 -4.50 -15.08 -21.67
CA ALA A 334 -4.84 -16.51 -21.66
C ALA A 334 -4.39 -17.20 -20.36
N GLN A 335 -3.40 -16.62 -19.69
CA GLN A 335 -2.88 -17.08 -18.40
C GLN A 335 -3.70 -16.49 -17.24
N ALA A 336 -3.68 -17.22 -16.14
CA ALA A 336 -4.22 -16.78 -14.85
C ALA A 336 -3.17 -17.04 -13.76
N SER A 337 -3.28 -16.30 -12.66
CA SER A 337 -2.35 -16.36 -11.53
C SER A 337 -3.11 -16.26 -10.21
N LEU A 338 -2.77 -17.13 -9.26
CA LEU A 338 -3.22 -17.08 -7.87
C LEU A 338 -1.98 -16.85 -6.99
N GLN A 339 -1.98 -15.78 -6.20
CA GLN A 339 -0.89 -15.42 -5.30
C GLN A 339 -1.38 -15.33 -3.86
N LEU A 340 -0.73 -16.08 -2.97
CA LEU A 340 -0.92 -16.03 -1.52
C LEU A 340 0.22 -15.21 -0.91
N ILE A 341 -0.11 -14.04 -0.37
CA ILE A 341 0.87 -13.11 0.18
C ILE A 341 0.83 -13.19 1.70
N PHE A 342 1.90 -13.73 2.29
CA PHE A 342 2.11 -13.78 3.74
C PHE A 342 3.07 -12.68 4.15
N LEU A 343 2.77 -12.01 5.26
CA LEU A 343 3.67 -11.02 5.86
C LEU A 343 4.08 -11.50 7.24
N VAL A 344 5.39 -11.65 7.42
CA VAL A 344 6.01 -12.19 8.63
C VAL A 344 7.01 -11.16 9.16
N PRO A 345 7.06 -10.87 10.47
CA PRO A 345 8.11 -10.03 11.01
C PRO A 345 9.50 -10.65 10.76
N LEU A 346 10.47 -9.80 10.42
CA LEU A 346 11.82 -10.22 10.12
C LEU A 346 12.59 -10.50 11.42
N GLU A 347 13.18 -11.69 11.53
CA GLU A 347 14.00 -12.12 12.67
C GLU A 347 15.11 -13.03 12.14
N LYS A 348 16.36 -12.83 12.59
CA LYS A 348 17.56 -13.49 12.02
C LYS A 348 17.38 -15.00 11.80
N ARG A 349 17.04 -15.73 12.87
CA ARG A 349 16.87 -17.20 12.83
C ARG A 349 15.62 -17.63 12.06
N ARG A 350 14.48 -16.96 12.26
CA ARG A 350 13.22 -17.30 11.60
C ARG A 350 13.26 -17.06 10.09
N SER A 351 13.97 -16.02 9.63
CA SER A 351 14.12 -15.72 8.20
C SER A 351 14.84 -16.84 7.44
N SER A 352 15.89 -17.41 8.02
CA SER A 352 16.56 -18.62 7.51
C SER A 352 15.60 -19.81 7.48
N CYS A 353 14.86 -20.07 8.57
CA CYS A 353 13.87 -21.16 8.62
C CYS A 353 12.80 -21.01 7.54
N MET A 354 12.27 -19.81 7.36
CA MET A 354 11.21 -19.53 6.40
C MET A 354 11.71 -19.67 4.95
N ALA A 355 12.93 -19.21 4.65
CA ALA A 355 13.54 -19.39 3.34
C ALA A 355 13.75 -20.87 2.99
N LEU A 356 14.26 -21.67 3.92
CA LEU A 356 14.42 -23.10 3.73
C LEU A 356 13.06 -23.81 3.60
N LEU A 357 12.11 -23.48 4.46
CA LEU A 357 10.75 -24.05 4.42
C LEU A 357 10.09 -23.87 3.05
N LEU A 358 10.17 -22.67 2.45
CA LEU A 358 9.54 -22.41 1.16
C LEU A 358 10.15 -23.21 0.01
N ARG A 359 11.47 -23.43 0.04
CA ARG A 359 12.15 -24.32 -0.91
C ARG A 359 11.66 -25.76 -0.76
N ILE A 360 11.48 -26.23 0.49
CA ILE A 360 10.98 -27.58 0.77
C ILE A 360 9.53 -27.75 0.29
N LEU A 361 8.65 -26.79 0.60
CA LEU A 361 7.24 -26.84 0.20
C LEU A 361 7.09 -26.87 -1.32
N THR A 362 7.83 -26.03 -2.04
CA THR A 362 7.76 -25.98 -3.51
C THR A 362 8.46 -27.14 -4.22
N ALA A 363 9.32 -27.89 -3.52
CA ALA A 363 10.02 -29.03 -4.11
C ALA A 363 9.17 -30.31 -4.20
N SER A 364 8.22 -30.52 -3.27
CA SER A 364 7.41 -31.74 -3.19
C SER A 364 6.17 -31.58 -2.31
N CYS A 365 5.20 -32.47 -2.48
CA CYS A 365 4.08 -32.62 -1.57
C CYS A 365 3.72 -34.10 -1.41
N ARG A 366 2.74 -34.45 -0.57
CA ARG A 366 2.34 -35.85 -0.40
C ARG A 366 1.87 -36.50 -1.70
N ARG A 367 1.17 -35.73 -2.56
CA ARG A 367 0.71 -36.19 -3.89
C ARG A 367 1.87 -36.41 -4.87
N TYR A 368 2.92 -35.58 -4.80
CA TYR A 368 4.11 -35.65 -5.65
C TYR A 368 5.37 -35.61 -4.79
N PRO A 369 5.84 -36.79 -4.30
CA PRO A 369 6.83 -36.85 -3.23
C PRO A 369 8.27 -36.56 -3.67
N THR A 370 8.51 -36.29 -4.96
CA THR A 370 9.86 -35.96 -5.45
C THR A 370 9.80 -34.74 -6.36
N ARG A 371 10.91 -34.00 -6.46
CA ARG A 371 11.03 -32.85 -7.36
C ARG A 371 10.76 -33.22 -8.82
N THR A 372 11.17 -34.43 -9.23
CA THR A 372 10.92 -34.96 -10.57
C THR A 372 9.43 -35.23 -10.81
N SER A 373 8.71 -35.81 -9.84
CA SER A 373 7.28 -36.06 -10.01
C SER A 373 6.46 -34.77 -9.94
N MET A 374 6.88 -33.80 -9.12
CA MET A 374 6.29 -32.45 -9.06
C MET A 374 6.50 -31.72 -10.40
N ALA A 375 7.73 -31.68 -10.92
CA ALA A 375 8.03 -31.07 -12.21
C ALA A 375 7.26 -31.73 -13.36
N ALA A 376 7.20 -33.07 -13.40
CA ALA A 376 6.43 -33.78 -14.41
C ALA A 376 4.92 -33.49 -14.32
N ALA A 377 4.37 -33.31 -13.11
CA ALA A 377 2.97 -32.93 -12.92
C ALA A 377 2.70 -31.52 -13.48
N LEU A 378 3.57 -30.56 -13.18
CA LEU A 378 3.48 -29.19 -13.69
C LEU A 378 3.66 -29.12 -15.22
N ASP A 379 4.57 -29.91 -15.79
CA ASP A 379 4.73 -30.05 -17.24
C ASP A 379 3.47 -30.64 -17.90
N ASN A 380 2.84 -31.63 -17.27
CA ASN A 380 1.57 -32.21 -17.73
C ASN A 380 0.40 -31.21 -17.63
N LEU A 381 0.53 -30.19 -16.77
CA LEU A 381 -0.37 -29.04 -16.71
C LEU A 381 0.04 -27.94 -17.71
N TYR A 382 0.59 -28.34 -18.85
CA TYR A 382 0.99 -27.46 -19.96
C TYR A 382 2.04 -26.43 -19.54
N GLY A 383 2.95 -26.82 -18.65
CA GLY A 383 4.02 -25.94 -18.15
C GLY A 383 3.52 -24.88 -17.16
N SER A 384 2.47 -25.18 -16.40
CA SER A 384 2.10 -24.41 -15.21
C SER A 384 3.27 -24.33 -14.22
N SER A 385 3.28 -23.32 -13.36
CA SER A 385 4.31 -23.14 -12.34
C SER A 385 3.72 -22.97 -10.95
N ILE A 386 4.46 -23.43 -9.95
CA ILE A 386 4.28 -23.07 -8.55
C ILE A 386 5.59 -22.50 -8.05
N GLU A 387 5.56 -21.25 -7.60
CA GLU A 387 6.75 -20.50 -7.21
C GLU A 387 6.60 -19.88 -5.83
N ALA A 388 7.74 -19.77 -5.14
CA ALA A 388 7.84 -19.05 -3.87
C ALA A 388 8.86 -17.92 -4.01
N HIS A 389 8.44 -16.70 -3.69
CA HIS A 389 9.30 -15.51 -3.71
C HIS A 389 9.39 -14.89 -2.32
N LEU A 390 10.58 -14.40 -1.98
CA LEU A 390 10.87 -13.73 -0.73
C LEU A 390 11.36 -12.32 -0.99
N GLU A 391 10.65 -11.36 -0.43
CA GLU A 391 11.05 -9.96 -0.48
C GLU A 391 11.13 -9.36 0.92
N LYS A 392 12.04 -8.40 1.09
CA LYS A 392 12.11 -7.61 2.33
C LYS A 392 11.31 -6.34 2.17
N GLN A 393 10.42 -6.11 3.12
CA GLN A 393 9.64 -4.89 3.24
C GLN A 393 9.93 -4.28 4.61
N GLY A 394 11.01 -3.51 4.72
CA GLY A 394 11.44 -2.93 6.00
C GLY A 394 11.78 -4.03 7.01
N ASP A 395 11.04 -4.06 8.12
CA ASP A 395 11.14 -5.07 9.19
C ASP A 395 10.22 -6.29 8.97
N LEU A 396 9.71 -6.47 7.75
CA LEU A 396 8.87 -7.59 7.36
C LEU A 396 9.51 -8.39 6.22
N GLN A 397 9.25 -9.69 6.23
CA GLN A 397 9.42 -10.60 5.11
C GLN A 397 8.06 -10.77 4.42
N ALA A 398 8.00 -10.36 3.15
CA ALA A 398 6.85 -10.61 2.28
C ALA A 398 7.11 -11.90 1.50
N ILE A 399 6.24 -12.87 1.71
CA ILE A 399 6.32 -14.20 1.10
C ILE A 399 5.19 -14.29 0.09
N SER A 400 5.54 -14.53 -1.17
CA SER A 400 4.55 -14.83 -2.21
C SER A 400 4.63 -16.31 -2.56
N LEU A 401 3.52 -17.03 -2.41
CA LEU A 401 3.34 -18.37 -2.97
C LEU A 401 2.36 -18.25 -4.13
N ALA A 402 2.84 -18.52 -5.35
CA ALA A 402 2.11 -18.28 -6.58
C ALA A 402 1.85 -19.59 -7.34
N ALA A 403 0.67 -19.71 -7.93
CA ALA A 403 0.34 -20.66 -8.98
C ALA A 403 0.05 -19.89 -10.25
N GLU A 404 0.71 -20.26 -11.35
CA GLU A 404 0.47 -19.67 -12.67
C GLU A 404 0.20 -20.77 -13.68
N GLY A 405 -0.72 -20.52 -14.60
CA GLY A 405 -1.10 -21.50 -15.61
C GLY A 405 -2.08 -20.97 -16.63
N LEU A 406 -2.32 -21.77 -17.67
CA LEU A 406 -3.30 -21.45 -18.70
C LEU A 406 -4.72 -21.65 -18.15
N MET A 407 -5.57 -20.64 -18.34
CA MET A 407 -6.95 -20.65 -17.83
C MET A 407 -7.78 -21.77 -18.47
N ARG A 408 -7.71 -21.90 -19.79
CA ARG A 408 -8.36 -22.96 -20.56
C ARG A 408 -7.47 -23.38 -21.72
N TRP A 409 -7.48 -24.67 -22.03
CA TRP A 409 -6.84 -25.21 -23.22
C TRP A 409 -7.85 -25.55 -24.32
N THR A 410 -7.35 -25.83 -25.53
CA THR A 410 -8.18 -26.10 -26.70
C THR A 410 -9.02 -27.37 -26.59
N ASP A 411 -8.65 -28.29 -25.71
CA ASP A 411 -9.43 -29.51 -25.40
C ASP A 411 -10.51 -29.30 -24.34
N GLY A 412 -10.65 -28.07 -23.84
CA GLY A 412 -11.62 -27.70 -22.81
C GLY A 412 -11.15 -27.95 -21.37
N SER A 413 -9.94 -28.50 -21.17
CA SER A 413 -9.34 -28.59 -19.84
C SER A 413 -9.02 -27.21 -19.27
N SER A 414 -8.93 -27.12 -17.93
CA SER A 414 -8.50 -25.91 -17.22
C SER A 414 -7.27 -26.24 -16.36
N PRO A 415 -6.05 -26.18 -16.96
CA PRO A 415 -4.81 -26.49 -16.24
C PRO A 415 -4.61 -25.63 -15.00
N PHE A 416 -5.01 -24.35 -15.07
CA PHE A 416 -4.93 -23.43 -13.95
C PHE A 416 -5.72 -23.87 -12.72
N GLY A 417 -6.91 -24.45 -12.90
CA GLY A 417 -7.72 -24.96 -11.79
C GLY A 417 -7.01 -26.06 -11.00
N GLU A 418 -6.44 -27.05 -11.71
CA GLU A 418 -5.65 -28.12 -11.08
C GLU A 418 -4.34 -27.59 -10.48
N THR A 419 -3.73 -26.58 -11.10
CA THR A 419 -2.54 -25.90 -10.54
C THR A 419 -2.86 -25.20 -9.22
N CYS A 420 -4.01 -24.54 -9.12
CA CYS A 420 -4.47 -23.93 -7.87
C CYS A 420 -4.69 -24.98 -6.77
N GLU A 421 -5.33 -26.11 -7.10
CA GLU A 421 -5.48 -27.22 -6.15
C GLU A 421 -4.13 -27.74 -5.68
N LEU A 422 -3.17 -27.92 -6.60
CA LEU A 422 -1.82 -28.35 -6.29
C LEU A 422 -1.06 -27.35 -5.41
N LEU A 423 -1.22 -26.04 -5.59
CA LEU A 423 -0.66 -25.03 -4.70
C LEU A 423 -1.16 -25.19 -3.27
N PHE A 424 -2.46 -25.44 -3.10
CA PHE A 424 -3.01 -25.71 -1.77
C PHE A 424 -2.55 -27.06 -1.22
N ASP A 425 -2.34 -28.08 -2.05
CA ASP A 425 -1.77 -29.36 -1.59
C ASP A 425 -0.31 -29.19 -1.15
N VAL A 426 0.49 -28.39 -1.87
CA VAL A 426 1.84 -27.98 -1.46
C VAL A 426 1.82 -27.30 -0.09
N LEU A 427 0.86 -26.40 0.13
CA LEU A 427 0.78 -25.62 1.35
C LEU A 427 0.12 -26.35 2.54
N LEU A 428 -0.81 -27.27 2.30
CA LEU A 428 -1.67 -27.88 3.33
C LEU A 428 -1.48 -29.38 3.50
N ASP A 429 -0.92 -30.08 2.51
CA ASP A 429 -0.60 -31.50 2.55
C ASP A 429 0.89 -31.76 2.17
N PRO A 430 1.83 -31.12 2.88
CA PRO A 430 3.24 -31.30 2.61
C PRO A 430 3.69 -32.74 2.92
N LEU A 431 4.83 -33.13 2.33
CA LEU A 431 5.45 -34.42 2.62
C LEU A 431 6.13 -34.38 4.01
N VAL A 432 5.40 -34.81 5.03
CA VAL A 432 5.86 -34.91 6.42
C VAL A 432 5.57 -36.28 7.03
N ASP A 433 6.37 -36.68 8.01
CA ASP A 433 6.21 -37.90 8.79
C ASP A 433 5.07 -37.81 9.85
N GLU A 434 4.93 -38.85 10.68
CA GLU A 434 3.91 -38.92 11.74
C GLU A 434 4.08 -37.83 12.83
N ASN A 435 5.29 -37.28 12.98
CA ASN A 435 5.61 -36.21 13.93
C ASN A 435 5.51 -34.81 13.31
N GLY A 436 5.16 -34.72 12.02
CA GLY A 436 5.10 -33.48 11.25
C GLY A 436 6.48 -32.96 10.82
N HIS A 437 7.51 -33.81 10.81
CA HIS A 437 8.84 -33.46 10.31
C HIS A 437 8.93 -33.67 8.80
N PHE A 438 9.54 -32.72 8.11
CA PHE A 438 9.82 -32.82 6.67
C PHE A 438 10.88 -33.89 6.38
N ASP A 439 10.84 -34.46 5.16
CA ASP A 439 11.82 -35.46 4.72
C ASP A 439 13.26 -34.90 4.85
N PRO A 440 14.14 -35.53 5.66
CA PRO A 440 15.49 -35.04 5.91
C PRO A 440 16.36 -34.93 4.66
N SER A 441 16.14 -35.78 3.64
CA SER A 441 16.90 -35.77 2.40
C SER A 441 16.56 -34.56 1.54
N VAL A 442 15.28 -34.18 1.50
CA VAL A 442 14.79 -32.98 0.81
C VAL A 442 15.30 -31.73 1.55
N VAL A 443 15.19 -31.72 2.88
CA VAL A 443 15.67 -30.62 3.73
C VAL A 443 17.15 -30.34 3.48
N GLU A 444 17.99 -31.38 3.46
CA GLU A 444 19.43 -31.20 3.26
C GLU A 444 19.79 -30.74 1.85
N THR A 445 19.09 -31.28 0.84
CA THR A 445 19.27 -30.85 -0.55
C THR A 445 18.95 -29.36 -0.73
N GLU A 446 17.80 -28.91 -0.20
CA GLU A 446 17.39 -27.52 -0.33
C GLU A 446 18.20 -26.58 0.58
N ARG A 447 18.69 -27.06 1.74
CA ARG A 447 19.67 -26.33 2.57
C ARG A 447 20.93 -26.05 1.78
N GLN A 448 21.50 -27.07 1.13
CA GLN A 448 22.72 -26.91 0.35
C GLN A 448 22.53 -25.98 -0.85
N ASN A 449 21.37 -26.04 -1.52
CA ASN A 449 21.02 -25.10 -2.59
C ASN A 449 21.01 -23.65 -2.09
N LEU A 450 20.42 -23.40 -0.93
CA LEU A 450 20.32 -22.06 -0.35
C LEU A 450 21.68 -21.54 0.16
N LEU A 451 22.53 -22.42 0.70
CA LEU A 451 23.92 -22.09 1.06
C LEU A 451 24.77 -21.72 -0.17
N LEU A 452 24.57 -22.42 -1.29
CA LEU A 452 25.21 -22.07 -2.57
C LEU A 452 24.73 -20.71 -3.08
N GLU A 453 23.45 -20.38 -2.90
CA GLU A 453 22.88 -19.07 -3.26
C GLU A 453 23.50 -17.93 -2.43
N LEU A 454 23.66 -18.12 -1.12
CA LEU A 454 24.38 -17.17 -0.26
C LEU A 454 25.84 -16.99 -0.67
N ALA A 455 26.56 -18.09 -0.91
CA ALA A 455 27.95 -18.04 -1.36
C ALA A 455 28.09 -17.34 -2.72
N ALA A 456 27.15 -17.57 -3.65
CA ALA A 456 27.12 -16.88 -4.94
C ALA A 456 26.91 -15.37 -4.76
N ARG A 457 26.06 -14.96 -3.81
CA ARG A 457 25.82 -13.55 -3.49
C ARG A 457 27.04 -12.87 -2.88
N GLU A 458 27.79 -13.53 -2.00
CA GLU A 458 29.05 -13.01 -1.43
C GLU A 458 30.16 -12.84 -2.47
N ASN A 459 30.16 -13.69 -3.52
CA ASN A 459 31.11 -13.61 -4.61
C ASN A 459 30.78 -12.50 -5.62
N ASP A 460 29.52 -12.08 -5.72
CA ASP A 460 29.13 -10.89 -6.46
C ASP A 460 29.50 -9.63 -5.67
N ARG A 461 30.64 -9.03 -6.01
CA ARG A 461 31.19 -7.86 -5.30
C ARG A 461 30.26 -6.65 -5.29
N ALA A 462 29.40 -6.49 -6.31
CA ALA A 462 28.46 -5.38 -6.35
C ALA A 462 27.31 -5.60 -5.37
N LYS A 463 26.71 -6.81 -5.36
CA LYS A 463 25.68 -7.17 -4.37
C LYS A 463 26.22 -7.18 -2.96
N TYR A 464 27.42 -7.73 -2.76
CA TYR A 464 28.12 -7.70 -1.48
C TYR A 464 28.26 -6.26 -0.97
N ALA A 465 28.83 -5.34 -1.75
CA ALA A 465 29.00 -3.96 -1.33
C ALA A 465 27.68 -3.26 -0.98
N TYR A 466 26.60 -3.53 -1.72
CA TYR A 466 25.27 -3.05 -1.39
C TYR A 466 24.77 -3.61 -0.06
N ASP A 467 24.85 -4.92 0.17
CA ASP A 467 24.39 -5.57 1.40
C ASP A 467 25.16 -5.06 2.62
N ARG A 468 26.48 -4.86 2.48
CA ARG A 468 27.35 -4.26 3.51
C ARG A 468 26.93 -2.84 3.85
N CYS A 469 26.72 -2.00 2.83
CA CYS A 469 26.22 -0.65 3.02
C CYS A 469 24.84 -0.64 3.69
N LEU A 470 23.94 -1.54 3.32
CA LEU A 470 22.61 -1.66 3.91
C LEU A 470 22.68 -2.06 5.39
N LEU A 471 23.53 -3.03 5.75
CA LEU A 471 23.76 -3.44 7.13
C LEU A 471 24.28 -2.27 7.97
N LEU A 472 25.30 -1.56 7.47
CA LEU A 472 25.89 -0.41 8.17
C LEU A 472 24.90 0.76 8.30
N PHE A 473 24.10 1.01 7.28
CA PHE A 473 23.04 2.02 7.29
C PHE A 473 21.94 1.71 8.31
N CYS A 474 21.60 0.44 8.47
CA CYS A 474 20.61 -0.01 9.44
C CYS A 474 21.16 -0.17 10.87
N GLY A 475 22.46 -0.40 11.02
CA GLY A 475 23.08 -0.76 12.30
C GLY A 475 22.50 -2.06 12.85
N ASP A 476 22.20 -2.10 14.15
CA ASP A 476 21.66 -3.29 14.84
C ASP A 476 20.16 -3.56 14.56
N GLN A 477 19.52 -2.74 13.72
CA GLN A 477 18.10 -2.86 13.43
C GLN A 477 17.80 -4.00 12.43
N VAL A 478 16.68 -4.68 12.64
CA VAL A 478 16.27 -5.84 11.84
C VAL A 478 16.16 -5.55 10.35
N GLN A 479 15.87 -4.31 9.96
CA GLN A 479 15.80 -3.85 8.57
C GLN A 479 17.10 -4.10 7.79
N GLY A 480 18.25 -4.23 8.47
CA GLY A 480 19.53 -4.58 7.86
C GLY A 480 19.62 -6.06 7.45
N LEU A 481 18.86 -6.94 8.11
CA LEU A 481 18.96 -8.39 7.94
C LEU A 481 18.60 -8.83 6.51
N SER A 482 19.19 -9.96 6.11
CA SER A 482 18.90 -10.64 4.86
C SER A 482 17.52 -11.31 4.92
N PRO A 483 16.69 -11.23 3.85
CA PRO A 483 15.42 -11.96 3.80
C PRO A 483 15.60 -13.48 3.73
N ILE A 484 16.77 -13.99 3.37
CA ILE A 484 17.09 -15.44 3.39
C ILE A 484 17.90 -15.84 4.64
N GLY A 485 18.10 -14.88 5.55
CA GLY A 485 18.91 -15.04 6.77
C GLY A 485 20.40 -15.22 6.48
N ASP A 486 21.11 -15.89 7.38
CA ASP A 486 22.56 -16.06 7.35
C ASP A 486 22.99 -17.53 7.26
N LYS A 487 24.27 -17.73 6.91
CA LYS A 487 24.87 -19.05 6.70
C LYS A 487 24.82 -19.93 7.95
N GLN A 488 25.22 -19.38 9.11
CA GLN A 488 25.30 -20.14 10.35
C GLN A 488 23.90 -20.61 10.77
N SER A 489 22.92 -19.70 10.74
CA SER A 489 21.53 -20.05 11.03
C SER A 489 21.04 -21.17 10.12
N LEU A 490 21.29 -21.12 8.80
CA LEU A 490 20.87 -22.16 7.87
C LEU A 490 21.52 -23.53 8.13
N GLU A 491 22.79 -23.56 8.50
CA GLU A 491 23.50 -24.80 8.82
C GLU A 491 22.95 -25.47 10.09
N GLU A 492 22.41 -24.69 11.04
CA GLU A 492 21.94 -25.17 12.34
C GLU A 492 20.44 -25.50 12.42
N ILE A 493 19.64 -25.21 11.37
CA ILE A 493 18.19 -25.45 11.38
C ILE A 493 17.87 -26.92 11.65
N SER A 494 17.03 -27.16 12.66
CA SER A 494 16.47 -28.47 12.99
C SER A 494 15.12 -28.73 12.31
N LEU A 495 14.68 -30.00 12.29
CA LEU A 495 13.37 -30.39 11.74
C LEU A 495 12.21 -29.83 12.58
N ASP A 496 12.38 -29.70 13.90
CA ASP A 496 11.39 -29.10 14.78
C ASP A 496 11.18 -27.62 14.48
N GLU A 497 12.26 -26.87 14.21
CA GLU A 497 12.17 -25.46 13.83
C GLU A 497 11.47 -25.26 12.48
N LEU A 498 11.66 -26.16 11.52
CA LEU A 498 10.91 -26.12 10.25
C LEU A 498 9.41 -26.37 10.46
N ARG A 499 9.05 -27.31 11.34
CA ARG A 499 7.65 -27.56 11.72
C ARG A 499 7.03 -26.35 12.42
N GLU A 500 7.77 -25.69 13.30
CA GLU A 500 7.35 -24.45 13.96
C GLU A 500 7.20 -23.30 12.98
N ALA A 501 8.14 -23.13 12.05
CA ALA A 501 8.07 -22.14 10.99
C ALA A 501 6.85 -22.36 10.09
N TYR A 502 6.55 -23.61 9.74
CA TYR A 502 5.35 -23.99 8.98
C TYR A 502 4.06 -23.66 9.73
N THR A 503 4.01 -23.96 11.03
CA THR A 503 2.88 -23.61 11.89
C THR A 503 2.70 -22.09 11.98
N CYS A 504 3.80 -21.36 12.16
CA CYS A 504 3.82 -19.90 12.17
C CYS A 504 3.28 -19.32 10.86
N LEU A 505 3.81 -19.78 9.71
CA LEU A 505 3.38 -19.37 8.37
C LEU A 505 1.86 -19.53 8.21
N LEU A 506 1.31 -20.67 8.62
CA LEU A 506 -0.12 -20.94 8.45
C LEU A 506 -1.03 -20.25 9.47
N GLN A 507 -0.56 -19.92 10.68
CA GLN A 507 -1.46 -19.54 11.79
C GLN A 507 -1.21 -18.14 12.37
N GLN A 508 -0.01 -17.57 12.21
CA GLN A 508 0.42 -16.38 12.94
C GLN A 508 0.77 -15.19 12.02
N THR A 509 0.54 -15.34 10.72
CA THR A 509 0.91 -14.35 9.71
C THR A 509 -0.32 -13.65 9.14
N SER A 510 -0.12 -12.40 8.73
CA SER A 510 -1.09 -11.71 7.88
C SER A 510 -1.10 -12.40 6.52
N LEU A 511 -2.29 -12.67 5.98
CA LEU A 511 -2.45 -13.35 4.70
C LEU A 511 -3.47 -12.60 3.84
N SER A 512 -3.16 -12.44 2.56
CA SER A 512 -4.07 -11.95 1.54
C SER A 512 -3.91 -12.77 0.27
N ALA A 513 -5.03 -13.08 -0.40
CA ALA A 513 -5.04 -13.80 -1.65
C ALA A 513 -5.35 -12.85 -2.82
N TYR A 514 -4.69 -13.05 -3.95
CA TYR A 514 -4.87 -12.30 -5.18
C TYR A 514 -5.05 -13.26 -6.34
N LEU A 515 -6.13 -13.10 -7.09
CA LEU A 515 -6.48 -13.94 -8.23
C LEU A 515 -6.62 -13.05 -9.47
N GLY A 516 -5.83 -13.31 -10.50
CA GLY A 516 -5.81 -12.53 -11.74
C GLY A 516 -6.01 -13.38 -12.98
N GLY A 517 -6.65 -12.81 -14.01
CA GLY A 517 -6.86 -13.44 -15.31
C GLY A 517 -8.33 -13.51 -15.72
N HIS A 518 -8.67 -14.38 -16.66
CA HIS A 518 -10.05 -14.58 -17.10
C HIS A 518 -10.82 -15.48 -16.12
N ILE A 519 -11.20 -14.93 -14.97
CA ILE A 519 -11.75 -15.72 -13.86
C ILE A 519 -13.23 -16.01 -14.05
N ASP A 520 -13.58 -17.31 -14.18
CA ASP A 520 -14.95 -17.79 -14.13
C ASP A 520 -15.37 -18.24 -12.72
N SER A 521 -16.66 -18.54 -12.56
CA SER A 521 -17.22 -18.94 -11.25
C SER A 521 -16.63 -20.24 -10.72
N GLN A 522 -16.19 -21.15 -11.60
CA GLN A 522 -15.62 -22.44 -11.18
C GLN A 522 -14.24 -22.23 -10.54
N ILE A 523 -13.35 -21.49 -11.21
CA ILE A 523 -12.02 -21.18 -10.68
C ILE A 523 -12.10 -20.34 -9.41
N PHE A 524 -13.02 -19.37 -9.38
CA PHE A 524 -13.25 -18.58 -8.17
C PHE A 524 -13.63 -19.46 -6.97
N GLU A 525 -14.54 -20.42 -7.15
CA GLU A 525 -14.93 -21.33 -6.08
C GLU A 525 -13.82 -22.32 -5.71
N ILE A 526 -13.00 -22.83 -6.65
CA ILE A 526 -11.81 -23.65 -6.33
C ILE A 526 -10.88 -22.88 -5.38
N CYS A 527 -10.55 -21.63 -5.72
CA CYS A 527 -9.69 -20.78 -4.88
C CYS A 527 -10.34 -20.52 -3.52
N LEU A 528 -11.64 -20.23 -3.50
CA LEU A 528 -12.39 -19.99 -2.26
C LEU A 528 -12.38 -21.21 -1.34
N GLN A 529 -12.58 -22.41 -1.88
CA GLN A 529 -12.53 -23.66 -1.11
C GLN A 529 -11.11 -23.95 -0.62
N GLY A 530 -10.09 -23.69 -1.44
CA GLY A 530 -8.69 -23.73 -1.03
C GLY A 530 -8.40 -22.87 0.19
N ILE A 531 -8.84 -21.60 0.17
CA ILE A 531 -8.69 -20.68 1.31
C ILE A 531 -9.47 -21.17 2.54
N LYS A 532 -10.67 -21.74 2.36
CA LYS A 532 -11.45 -22.30 3.49
C LYS A 532 -10.75 -23.48 4.18
N ARG A 533 -9.87 -24.20 3.49
CA ARG A 533 -9.07 -25.30 4.08
C ARG A 533 -7.94 -24.78 4.98
N LEU A 534 -7.58 -23.49 4.90
CA LEU A 534 -6.57 -22.91 5.80
C LEU A 534 -7.06 -22.94 7.26
N PRO A 535 -6.14 -23.02 8.24
CA PRO A 535 -6.48 -23.01 9.65
C PRO A 535 -7.21 -21.72 10.07
N GLN A 536 -8.36 -21.88 10.74
CA GLN A 536 -9.09 -20.76 11.35
C GLN A 536 -8.32 -20.22 12.55
N THR A 537 -7.71 -19.05 12.37
CA THR A 537 -6.85 -18.40 13.36
C THR A 537 -7.06 -16.89 13.34
N SER A 538 -6.76 -16.22 14.45
CA SER A 538 -6.73 -14.76 14.49
C SER A 538 -5.45 -14.28 13.83
N ARG A 539 -5.56 -13.77 12.60
CA ARG A 539 -4.43 -13.25 11.83
C ARG A 539 -4.22 -11.76 12.10
N PRO A 540 -2.97 -11.28 12.21
CA PRO A 540 -2.70 -9.86 12.30
C PRO A 540 -3.12 -9.15 11.01
N ALA A 541 -3.72 -7.97 11.13
CA ALA A 541 -4.06 -7.13 9.98
C ALA A 541 -2.86 -6.26 9.59
N TYR A 542 -2.53 -6.25 8.31
CA TYR A 542 -1.52 -5.33 7.79
C TYR A 542 -2.11 -3.92 7.60
N ARG A 543 -1.38 -2.89 8.04
CA ARG A 543 -1.80 -1.49 7.92
C ARG A 543 -0.63 -0.61 7.44
N PRO A 544 -0.78 0.19 6.37
CA PRO A 544 0.25 1.16 5.98
C PRO A 544 0.55 2.15 7.12
N ALA A 545 1.78 2.67 7.20
CA ALA A 545 2.31 3.53 8.27
C ALA A 545 2.48 2.86 9.66
N VAL A 546 1.79 1.74 9.89
CA VAL A 546 2.02 0.82 11.01
C VAL A 546 3.08 -0.20 10.61
N ASN A 547 2.93 -0.76 9.41
CA ASN A 547 3.75 -1.83 8.84
C ASN A 547 4.21 -1.42 7.42
N PRO A 548 5.49 -1.66 7.04
CA PRO A 548 6.60 -1.91 7.97
C PRO A 548 6.77 -0.78 8.99
N SER A 549 7.47 -1.09 10.08
CA SER A 549 7.72 -0.09 11.13
C SER A 549 8.61 1.04 10.59
N PRO A 550 8.42 2.27 11.09
CA PRO A 550 9.32 3.37 10.74
C PRO A 550 10.79 3.04 11.03
N PHE A 551 11.67 3.55 10.18
CA PHE A 551 13.10 3.30 10.26
C PHE A 551 13.88 4.60 10.49
N LYS A 552 14.95 4.54 11.30
CA LYS A 552 15.93 5.61 11.49
C LYS A 552 17.32 5.09 11.12
N PRO A 553 18.11 5.79 10.31
CA PRO A 553 19.46 5.35 9.98
C PRO A 553 20.39 5.35 11.19
N ALA A 554 21.43 4.52 11.14
CA ALA A 554 22.54 4.55 12.09
C ALA A 554 23.32 5.89 12.01
N ALA A 555 24.21 6.11 12.96
CA ALA A 555 25.01 7.34 13.02
C ALA A 555 25.85 7.53 11.75
N PRO A 556 25.87 8.75 11.15
CA PRO A 556 26.52 8.94 9.86
C PRO A 556 28.02 8.61 9.87
N THR A 557 28.44 7.63 9.06
CA THR A 557 29.82 7.10 9.06
C THR A 557 30.26 6.58 7.69
N GLY A 558 31.54 6.80 7.36
CA GLY A 558 32.22 6.24 6.20
C GLY A 558 33.04 5.00 6.57
N HIS A 559 33.04 4.00 5.69
CA HIS A 559 33.62 2.69 5.93
C HIS A 559 34.46 2.23 4.74
N VAL A 560 35.66 1.73 5.02
CA VAL A 560 36.52 1.08 4.04
C VAL A 560 36.73 -0.38 4.45
N GLU A 561 36.46 -1.29 3.53
CA GLU A 561 36.72 -2.72 3.68
C GLU A 561 37.68 -3.17 2.58
N HIS A 562 38.69 -3.96 2.95
CA HIS A 562 39.71 -4.43 2.03
C HIS A 562 39.48 -5.87 1.59
N LYS A 563 39.40 -6.10 0.27
CA LYS A 563 39.24 -7.44 -0.31
C LYS A 563 39.86 -7.50 -1.70
N THR A 564 40.21 -8.71 -2.15
CA THR A 564 40.68 -8.90 -3.52
C THR A 564 39.54 -8.61 -4.50
N VAL A 565 39.65 -7.47 -5.18
CA VAL A 565 38.69 -6.96 -6.18
C VAL A 565 39.45 -6.35 -7.36
N GLU A 566 38.95 -6.56 -8.58
CA GLU A 566 39.50 -5.92 -9.79
C GLU A 566 39.06 -4.45 -9.91
N GLN A 567 37.86 -4.15 -9.43
CA GLN A 567 37.26 -2.82 -9.42
C GLN A 567 36.82 -2.50 -7.99
N ALA A 568 37.10 -1.28 -7.54
CA ALA A 568 36.56 -0.81 -6.28
C ALA A 568 35.04 -0.64 -6.40
N ARG A 569 34.31 -0.93 -5.32
CA ARG A 569 32.86 -0.79 -5.25
C ARG A 569 32.50 0.28 -4.23
N LEU A 570 31.70 1.24 -4.66
CA LEU A 570 31.16 2.31 -3.82
C LEU A 570 29.68 2.06 -3.60
N ALA A 571 29.24 2.21 -2.36
CA ALA A 571 27.84 2.20 -2.00
C ALA A 571 27.56 3.36 -1.02
N LEU A 572 26.67 4.25 -1.40
CA LEU A 572 26.31 5.44 -0.63
C LEU A 572 24.82 5.37 -0.29
N ALA A 573 24.49 5.47 1.00
CA ALA A 573 23.12 5.48 1.49
C ALA A 573 22.76 6.87 2.02
N TYR A 574 21.75 7.48 1.42
CA TYR A 574 21.19 8.76 1.80
C TYR A 574 19.85 8.55 2.50
N SER A 575 19.66 9.21 3.63
CA SER A 575 18.37 9.33 4.31
C SER A 575 17.65 10.61 3.90
N GLY A 576 16.36 10.73 4.22
CA GLY A 576 15.60 11.97 4.03
C GLY A 576 14.58 11.92 2.87
N LEU A 577 14.38 10.77 2.22
CA LEU A 577 13.23 10.59 1.35
C LEU A 577 11.92 10.55 2.18
N PRO A 578 10.76 10.82 1.55
CA PRO A 578 9.49 10.76 2.24
C PRO A 578 9.13 9.31 2.62
N PRO A 579 8.28 9.12 3.65
CA PRO A 579 7.76 7.80 3.98
C PRO A 579 7.11 7.10 2.79
N TYR A 580 7.21 5.77 2.71
CA TYR A 580 6.74 4.95 1.58
C TYR A 580 5.26 5.14 1.23
N PHE A 581 4.41 5.49 2.20
CA PHE A 581 3.00 5.73 1.97
C PHE A 581 2.69 7.17 1.54
N SER A 582 3.66 8.08 1.52
CA SER A 582 3.46 9.50 1.23
C SER A 582 3.21 9.79 -0.25
N HIS A 583 2.45 10.85 -0.55
CA HIS A 583 2.13 11.24 -1.92
C HIS A 583 3.35 11.80 -2.64
N ARG A 584 4.35 12.24 -1.86
CA ARG A 584 5.61 12.78 -2.34
C ARG A 584 6.57 11.72 -2.86
N THR A 585 6.25 10.43 -2.71
CA THR A 585 7.07 9.33 -3.26
C THR A 585 7.21 9.41 -4.77
N ILE A 586 6.25 10.02 -5.49
CA ILE A 586 6.39 10.29 -6.93
C ILE A 586 7.54 11.26 -7.23
N ILE A 587 7.75 12.27 -6.39
CA ILE A 587 8.87 13.22 -6.50
C ILE A 587 10.19 12.48 -6.28
N ALA A 588 10.24 11.56 -5.32
CA ALA A 588 11.40 10.71 -5.07
C ALA A 588 11.72 9.77 -6.26
N SER A 589 10.69 9.26 -6.95
CA SER A 589 10.89 8.45 -8.17
C SER A 589 11.47 9.29 -9.31
N VAL A 590 10.97 10.51 -9.52
CA VAL A 590 11.51 11.46 -10.52
C VAL A 590 12.94 11.85 -10.18
N LEU A 591 13.22 12.20 -8.92
CA LEU A 591 14.56 12.50 -8.44
C LEU A 591 15.52 11.34 -8.69
N ASN A 592 15.09 10.10 -8.40
CA ASN A 592 15.91 8.91 -8.65
C ASN A 592 16.21 8.75 -10.15
N SER A 593 15.20 8.86 -11.02
CA SER A 593 15.37 8.82 -12.48
C SER A 593 16.39 9.85 -12.93
N MET A 594 16.22 11.12 -12.53
CA MET A 594 17.15 12.20 -12.87
C MET A 594 18.58 11.99 -12.36
N LEU A 595 18.74 11.42 -11.16
CA LEU A 595 20.06 11.22 -10.55
C LEU A 595 20.79 10.04 -11.17
N GLY A 596 20.22 8.84 -11.11
CA GLY A 596 20.92 7.60 -11.48
C GLY A 596 20.02 6.43 -11.85
N GLY A 597 18.70 6.64 -11.97
CA GLY A 597 17.71 5.59 -12.16
C GLY A 597 17.52 5.17 -13.62
N ASP A 598 18.08 5.91 -14.57
CA ASP A 598 18.00 5.64 -16.00
C ASP A 598 19.31 5.99 -16.74
N VAL A 599 19.38 5.66 -18.03
CA VAL A 599 20.57 5.83 -18.87
C VAL A 599 20.84 7.28 -19.31
N HIS A 600 19.90 8.20 -19.07
CA HIS A 600 20.02 9.63 -19.35
C HIS A 600 20.21 10.47 -18.07
N SER A 601 20.43 9.79 -16.96
CA SER A 601 20.59 10.41 -15.64
C SER A 601 21.95 11.11 -15.48
N LEU A 602 22.04 12.03 -14.51
CA LEU A 602 23.26 12.79 -14.24
C LEU A 602 24.46 11.89 -13.90
N LEU A 603 24.25 10.84 -13.12
CA LEU A 603 25.31 9.89 -12.77
C LEU A 603 25.78 9.12 -14.01
N PHE A 604 24.86 8.66 -14.86
CA PHE A 604 25.23 7.93 -16.06
C PHE A 604 25.95 8.85 -17.07
N GLU A 605 25.35 9.97 -17.45
CA GLU A 605 25.89 10.86 -18.48
C GLU A 605 27.16 11.58 -18.02
N VAL A 606 27.19 12.08 -16.79
CA VAL A 606 28.33 12.92 -16.33
C VAL A 606 29.43 12.07 -15.72
N VAL A 607 29.12 11.25 -14.71
CA VAL A 607 30.17 10.53 -13.95
C VAL A 607 30.77 9.38 -14.77
N ARG A 608 29.93 8.63 -15.47
CA ARG A 608 30.38 7.50 -16.30
C ARG A 608 30.81 7.93 -17.70
N GLU A 609 29.94 8.56 -18.49
CA GLU A 609 30.23 8.81 -19.92
C GLU A 609 31.19 9.99 -20.13
N GLN A 610 30.93 11.16 -19.54
CA GLN A 610 31.77 12.36 -19.76
C GLN A 610 33.09 12.32 -18.99
N MET A 611 33.05 11.95 -17.70
CA MET A 611 34.23 11.97 -16.84
C MET A 611 35.01 10.65 -16.86
N GLY A 612 34.42 9.54 -17.29
CA GLY A 612 35.08 8.23 -17.35
C GLY A 612 35.48 7.66 -15.99
N LEU A 613 34.89 8.14 -14.88
CA LEU A 613 35.31 7.78 -13.52
C LEU A 613 34.74 6.44 -13.03
N ALA A 614 33.64 5.99 -13.62
CA ALA A 614 32.94 4.78 -13.21
C ALA A 614 32.62 3.87 -14.41
N TYR A 615 32.81 2.57 -14.25
CA TYR A 615 32.37 1.55 -15.21
C TYR A 615 30.85 1.35 -15.16
N SER A 616 30.29 1.45 -13.94
CA SER A 616 28.87 1.44 -13.68
C SER A 616 28.57 2.40 -12.55
N VAL A 617 27.46 3.12 -12.66
CA VAL A 617 26.94 3.99 -11.60
C VAL A 617 25.44 4.13 -11.79
N PHE A 618 24.68 3.99 -10.71
CA PHE A 618 23.22 4.11 -10.73
C PHE A 618 22.69 4.40 -9.33
N SER A 619 21.41 4.79 -9.24
CA SER A 619 20.72 5.02 -7.97
C SER A 619 19.41 4.25 -7.88
N MET A 620 18.99 3.96 -6.64
CA MET A 620 17.72 3.28 -6.36
C MET A 620 17.07 3.79 -5.08
N ASN A 621 15.74 3.80 -5.04
CA ASN A 621 14.97 4.12 -3.84
C ASN A 621 14.72 2.87 -2.99
N GLN A 622 15.15 2.88 -1.73
CA GLN A 622 14.75 1.93 -0.69
C GLN A 622 13.52 2.48 0.05
N ARG A 623 12.33 2.23 -0.52
CA ARG A 623 11.06 2.87 -0.09
C ARG A 623 10.75 2.65 1.39
N SER A 624 10.81 1.41 1.86
CA SER A 624 10.49 1.03 3.25
C SER A 624 11.44 1.68 4.27
N LEU A 625 12.65 2.06 3.84
CA LEU A 625 13.65 2.74 4.67
C LEU A 625 13.65 4.26 4.48
N SER A 626 12.81 4.78 3.58
CA SER A 626 12.80 6.20 3.20
C SER A 626 14.21 6.69 2.82
N ALA A 627 14.91 5.90 2.01
CA ALA A 627 16.32 6.11 1.69
C ALA A 627 16.61 5.97 0.18
N LEU A 628 17.65 6.65 -0.27
CA LEU A 628 18.20 6.60 -1.63
C LEU A 628 19.58 5.98 -1.59
N PHE A 629 19.85 4.99 -2.42
CA PHE A 629 21.16 4.34 -2.53
C PHE A 629 21.80 4.69 -3.86
N VAL A 630 23.09 4.99 -3.86
CA VAL A 630 23.92 5.15 -5.06
C VAL A 630 24.99 4.08 -5.05
N LEU A 631 25.10 3.33 -6.14
CA LEU A 631 26.07 2.24 -6.30
C LEU A 631 26.98 2.55 -7.48
N ALA A 632 28.29 2.35 -7.32
CA ALA A 632 29.25 2.55 -8.41
C ALA A 632 30.36 1.48 -8.41
N GLY A 633 30.80 1.09 -9.60
CA GLY A 633 32.03 0.34 -9.84
C GLY A 633 33.08 1.25 -10.48
N VAL A 634 34.23 1.42 -9.84
CA VAL A 634 35.25 2.40 -10.22
C VAL A 634 36.65 1.78 -10.25
N ALA A 635 37.57 2.42 -10.96
CA ALA A 635 38.98 2.07 -10.89
C ALA A 635 39.57 2.46 -9.52
N ALA A 636 40.59 1.72 -9.08
CA ALA A 636 41.23 1.88 -7.77
C ALA A 636 41.73 3.29 -7.47
N ASP A 637 42.30 3.96 -8.47
CA ASP A 637 42.85 5.32 -8.40
C ASP A 637 41.78 6.42 -8.53
N GLN A 638 40.54 6.06 -8.91
CA GLN A 638 39.45 7.01 -9.17
C GLN A 638 38.42 7.10 -8.04
N ILE A 639 38.60 6.39 -6.92
CA ILE A 639 37.62 6.33 -5.82
C ILE A 639 37.25 7.73 -5.32
N THR A 640 38.24 8.52 -4.89
CA THR A 640 38.00 9.85 -4.32
C THR A 640 37.38 10.82 -5.34
N ALA A 641 37.83 10.73 -6.61
CA ALA A 641 37.29 11.55 -7.69
C ALA A 641 35.82 11.20 -7.99
N ALA A 642 35.48 9.91 -8.01
CA ALA A 642 34.11 9.44 -8.21
C ALA A 642 33.18 9.85 -7.07
N LEU A 643 33.62 9.74 -5.81
CA LEU A 643 32.86 10.20 -4.65
C LEU A 643 32.54 11.70 -4.73
N ASP A 644 33.54 12.53 -5.09
CA ASP A 644 33.32 13.95 -5.28
C ASP A 644 32.35 14.24 -6.44
N ALA A 645 32.51 13.52 -7.56
CA ALA A 645 31.66 13.69 -8.73
C ALA A 645 30.19 13.35 -8.43
N ILE A 646 29.93 12.24 -7.73
CA ILE A 646 28.58 11.84 -7.29
C ILE A 646 27.98 12.93 -6.38
N ARG A 647 28.75 13.40 -5.39
CA ARG A 647 28.32 14.45 -4.48
C ARG A 647 27.96 15.74 -5.22
N ARG A 648 28.75 16.14 -6.23
CA ARG A 648 28.46 17.31 -7.06
C ARG A 648 27.17 17.16 -7.86
N GLN A 649 26.84 15.98 -8.39
CA GLN A 649 25.58 15.79 -9.12
C GLN A 649 24.36 15.91 -8.21
N LEU A 650 24.43 15.41 -6.97
CA LEU A 650 23.39 15.66 -5.96
C LEU A 650 23.28 17.15 -5.61
N ALA A 651 24.41 17.86 -5.52
CA ALA A 651 24.41 19.31 -5.28
C ALA A 651 23.77 20.10 -6.43
N VAL A 652 23.93 19.67 -7.68
CA VAL A 652 23.24 20.25 -8.84
C VAL A 652 21.72 20.15 -8.68
N LEU A 653 21.21 18.97 -8.27
CA LEU A 653 19.79 18.78 -8.02
C LEU A 653 19.29 19.62 -6.83
N SER A 654 20.04 19.69 -5.74
CA SER A 654 19.65 20.47 -4.54
C SER A 654 19.72 21.98 -4.74
N ALA A 655 20.57 22.47 -5.65
CA ALA A 655 20.59 23.86 -6.08
C ALA A 655 19.44 24.18 -7.07
N GLY A 656 18.91 23.18 -7.77
CA GLY A 656 17.94 23.38 -8.85
C GLY A 656 18.60 23.77 -10.19
N ASP A 657 19.91 23.53 -10.31
CA ASP A 657 20.79 23.98 -11.41
C ASP A 657 20.86 22.96 -12.56
N PHE A 658 19.75 22.31 -12.87
CA PHE A 658 19.63 21.37 -13.98
C PHE A 658 18.78 21.92 -15.12
N ASP A 659 19.01 21.41 -16.33
CA ASP A 659 18.20 21.79 -17.50
C ASP A 659 16.77 21.24 -17.39
N ALA A 660 15.80 21.98 -17.92
CA ALA A 660 14.40 21.55 -18.00
C ALA A 660 14.24 20.24 -18.80
N THR A 661 15.12 19.98 -19.77
CA THR A 661 15.09 18.75 -20.57
C THR A 661 15.33 17.48 -19.74
N LEU A 662 16.17 17.55 -18.69
CA LEU A 662 16.42 16.41 -17.81
C LEU A 662 15.14 15.98 -17.08
N LEU A 663 14.43 16.94 -16.49
CA LEU A 663 13.18 16.68 -15.77
C LEU A 663 12.10 16.11 -16.71
N GLU A 664 11.97 16.67 -17.91
CA GLU A 664 10.99 16.22 -18.90
C GLU A 664 11.28 14.80 -19.39
N ARG A 665 12.54 14.49 -19.71
CA ARG A 665 12.95 13.13 -20.11
C ARG A 665 12.71 12.10 -19.02
N SER A 666 13.08 12.42 -17.77
CA SER A 666 12.84 11.53 -16.63
C SER A 666 11.35 11.25 -16.42
N ARG A 667 10.46 12.23 -16.64
CA ARG A 667 9.01 11.99 -16.64
C ARG A 667 8.59 11.07 -17.77
N GLN A 668 9.01 11.31 -19.00
CA GLN A 668 8.65 10.47 -20.14
C GLN A 668 9.09 9.01 -19.95
N MET A 669 10.25 8.78 -19.34
CA MET A 669 10.73 7.44 -19.01
C MET A 669 9.90 6.75 -17.93
N LEU A 670 9.56 7.48 -16.87
CA LEU A 670 8.68 6.96 -15.83
C LEU A 670 7.25 6.72 -16.33
N GLU A 671 6.73 7.58 -17.19
CA GLU A 671 5.42 7.41 -17.83
C GLU A 671 5.41 6.14 -18.69
N THR A 672 6.43 5.93 -19.52
CA THR A 672 6.59 4.70 -20.31
C THR A 672 6.61 3.46 -19.40
N SER A 673 7.32 3.54 -18.28
CA SER A 673 7.39 2.46 -17.29
C SER A 673 6.06 2.22 -16.58
N ILE A 674 5.25 3.26 -16.32
CA ILE A 674 3.91 3.12 -15.75
C ILE A 674 2.97 2.45 -16.75
N LEU A 675 3.07 2.81 -18.03
CA LEU A 675 2.22 2.27 -19.09
C LEU A 675 2.53 0.78 -19.35
N SER A 676 3.80 0.40 -19.37
CA SER A 676 4.22 -0.98 -19.65
C SER A 676 3.77 -1.99 -18.59
N VAL A 677 3.45 -1.55 -17.36
CA VAL A 677 2.92 -2.44 -16.30
C VAL A 677 1.62 -3.12 -16.72
N ASN A 678 0.84 -2.51 -17.61
CA ASN A 678 -0.40 -3.10 -18.10
C ASN A 678 -0.19 -4.17 -19.18
N ASP A 679 1.02 -4.37 -19.70
CA ASP A 679 1.27 -5.28 -20.83
C ASP A 679 1.19 -6.76 -20.42
N ASP A 680 1.39 -7.07 -19.14
CA ASP A 680 1.31 -8.43 -18.61
C ASP A 680 0.57 -8.50 -17.27
N LEU A 681 -0.07 -9.65 -17.02
CA LEU A 681 -0.90 -9.87 -15.84
C LEU A 681 -0.10 -9.83 -14.53
N SER A 682 1.11 -10.39 -14.53
CA SER A 682 1.93 -10.51 -13.32
C SER A 682 2.39 -9.14 -12.83
N SER A 683 2.76 -8.23 -13.73
CA SER A 683 3.06 -6.82 -13.44
C SER A 683 1.84 -6.07 -12.89
N MET A 684 0.66 -6.24 -13.49
CA MET A 684 -0.59 -5.64 -12.99
C MET A 684 -0.92 -6.12 -11.57
N MET A 685 -0.74 -7.42 -11.30
CA MET A 685 -0.94 -8.00 -9.96
C MET A 685 0.10 -7.50 -8.96
N ALA A 686 1.38 -7.50 -9.32
CA ALA A 686 2.47 -7.01 -8.46
C ALA A 686 2.26 -5.54 -8.09
N GLN A 687 1.87 -4.69 -9.05
CA GLN A 687 1.54 -3.29 -8.78
C GLN A 687 0.40 -3.16 -7.77
N ARG A 688 -0.63 -3.99 -7.89
CA ARG A 688 -1.76 -3.98 -6.95
C ARG A 688 -1.35 -4.46 -5.55
N ILE A 689 -0.55 -5.51 -5.46
CA ILE A 689 -0.05 -6.04 -4.17
C ILE A 689 0.79 -4.98 -3.47
N ILE A 690 1.76 -4.39 -4.17
CA ILE A 690 2.61 -3.31 -3.64
C ILE A 690 1.77 -2.07 -3.29
N GLY A 691 0.78 -1.73 -4.12
CA GLY A 691 -0.17 -0.64 -3.86
C GLY A 691 -0.94 -0.85 -2.57
N ASN A 692 -1.42 -2.07 -2.29
CA ASN A 692 -2.08 -2.41 -1.03
C ASN A 692 -1.10 -2.33 0.16
N LEU A 693 0.12 -2.84 0.02
CA LEU A 693 1.14 -2.79 1.07
C LEU A 693 1.48 -1.32 1.44
N TYR A 694 1.74 -0.45 0.47
CA TYR A 694 2.05 0.94 0.80
C TYR A 694 0.82 1.83 0.99
N GLY A 695 -0.39 1.26 0.86
CA GLY A 695 -1.64 2.01 0.92
C GLY A 695 -1.80 3.02 -0.22
N ARG A 696 -1.15 2.76 -1.36
CA ARG A 696 -1.04 3.59 -2.56
C ARG A 696 -1.66 2.87 -3.76
N ASN A 697 -2.95 2.59 -3.67
CA ASN A 697 -3.72 2.05 -4.79
C ASN A 697 -4.06 3.16 -5.78
N MET A 698 -3.24 3.33 -6.80
CA MET A 698 -3.42 4.36 -7.82
C MET A 698 -3.67 3.73 -9.19
N THR A 699 -4.52 4.36 -10.00
CA THR A 699 -4.62 4.00 -11.42
C THR A 699 -3.39 4.53 -12.19
N GLN A 700 -3.18 4.07 -13.41
CA GLN A 700 -2.15 4.62 -14.29
C GLN A 700 -2.39 6.11 -14.55
N GLU A 701 -3.63 6.49 -14.87
CA GLU A 701 -4.00 7.89 -15.12
C GLU A 701 -3.70 8.79 -13.91
N GLU A 702 -4.02 8.34 -12.70
CA GLU A 702 -3.68 9.07 -11.48
C GLU A 702 -2.17 9.19 -11.29
N SER A 703 -1.43 8.11 -11.55
CA SER A 703 0.03 8.08 -11.41
C SER A 703 0.73 9.02 -12.39
N ILE A 704 0.27 9.04 -13.64
CA ILE A 704 0.75 9.95 -14.70
C ILE A 704 0.36 11.40 -14.37
N SER A 705 -0.86 11.63 -13.88
CA SER A 705 -1.27 12.97 -13.45
C SER A 705 -0.35 13.53 -12.34
N LEU A 706 -0.02 12.71 -11.33
CA LEU A 706 0.92 13.10 -10.29
C LEU A 706 2.34 13.31 -10.82
N LEU A 707 2.82 12.42 -11.69
CA LEU A 707 4.14 12.52 -12.32
C LEU A 707 4.29 13.86 -13.07
N ASN A 708 3.28 14.23 -13.84
CA ASN A 708 3.27 15.47 -14.63
C ASN A 708 3.14 16.73 -13.77
N SER A 709 2.63 16.61 -12.54
CA SER A 709 2.50 17.72 -11.59
C SER A 709 3.77 18.04 -10.81
N VAL A 710 4.79 17.18 -10.85
CA VAL A 710 6.07 17.45 -10.18
C VAL A 710 6.63 18.77 -10.72
N THR A 711 7.43 19.50 -9.95
CA THR A 711 8.06 20.74 -10.41
C THR A 711 9.57 20.73 -10.16
N ARG A 712 10.29 21.70 -10.74
CA ARG A 712 11.71 21.92 -10.44
C ARG A 712 11.93 22.16 -8.94
N ASP A 713 11.06 22.95 -8.32
CA ASP A 713 11.15 23.27 -6.89
C ASP A 713 10.90 22.05 -6.00
N ASP A 714 10.02 21.14 -6.40
CA ASP A 714 9.81 19.87 -5.69
C ASP A 714 11.10 19.02 -5.67
N ILE A 715 11.78 18.92 -6.80
CA ILE A 715 13.05 18.18 -6.91
C ILE A 715 14.14 18.86 -6.09
N ARG A 716 14.25 20.19 -6.18
CA ARG A 716 15.20 21.00 -5.40
C ARG A 716 15.01 20.78 -3.90
N LEU A 717 13.77 20.92 -3.43
CA LEU A 717 13.44 20.74 -2.01
C LEU A 717 13.70 19.30 -1.56
N MET A 718 13.29 18.30 -2.34
CA MET A 718 13.54 16.89 -2.04
C MET A 718 15.03 16.57 -1.96
N ALA A 719 15.82 17.01 -2.95
CA ALA A 719 17.25 16.81 -2.98
C ALA A 719 17.95 17.50 -1.81
N SER A 720 17.46 18.67 -1.36
CA SER A 720 18.02 19.40 -0.22
C SER A 720 17.82 18.69 1.13
N HIS A 721 16.83 17.80 1.22
CA HIS A 721 16.59 16.99 2.42
C HIS A 721 17.44 15.72 2.47
N LEU A 722 18.08 15.33 1.36
CA LEU A 722 18.92 14.14 1.34
C LEU A 722 20.19 14.37 2.15
N GLN A 723 20.41 13.48 3.11
CA GLN A 723 21.60 13.48 3.96
C GLN A 723 22.32 12.15 3.82
N LEU A 724 23.60 12.22 3.42
CA LEU A 724 24.44 11.04 3.36
C LEU A 724 24.63 10.49 4.78
N ALA A 725 24.18 9.26 5.00
CA ALA A 725 24.30 8.59 6.30
C ALA A 725 25.41 7.54 6.26
N THR A 726 25.58 6.82 5.15
CA THR A 726 26.59 5.76 5.07
C THR A 726 27.33 5.84 3.75
N CYS A 727 28.65 5.79 3.80
CA CYS A 727 29.49 5.63 2.62
C CYS A 727 30.36 4.39 2.81
N TYR A 728 30.12 3.35 2.03
CA TYR A 728 30.88 2.11 2.07
C TYR A 728 31.74 1.97 0.81
N VAL A 729 33.01 1.64 1.01
CA VAL A 729 33.98 1.40 -0.06
C VAL A 729 34.63 0.03 0.12
N LEU A 730 34.50 -0.82 -0.88
CA LEU A 730 35.23 -2.08 -1.00
C LEU A 730 36.37 -1.89 -2.00
N CYS A 731 37.62 -2.01 -1.55
CA CYS A 731 38.80 -1.81 -2.40
C CYS A 731 39.92 -2.81 -2.08
N ALA A 732 40.98 -2.79 -2.89
CA ALA A 732 42.16 -3.62 -2.65
C ALA A 732 42.92 -3.18 -1.38
N PRO A 733 43.64 -4.10 -0.69
CA PRO A 733 44.28 -3.81 0.60
C PRO A 733 45.37 -2.74 0.62
N ASP A 734 45.93 -2.41 -0.53
CA ASP A 734 46.98 -1.40 -0.73
C ASP A 734 46.42 0.03 -0.86
N LEU A 735 45.10 0.19 -0.90
CA LEU A 735 44.43 1.47 -1.08
C LEU A 735 43.88 2.00 0.24
N GLN A 736 44.07 3.28 0.51
CA GLN A 736 43.39 4.01 1.58
C GLN A 736 42.71 5.24 0.99
N PRO A 737 41.44 5.11 0.54
CA PRO A 737 40.73 6.23 -0.06
C PRO A 737 40.40 7.29 1.00
N ASP A 738 40.52 8.56 0.61
CA ASP A 738 40.12 9.69 1.45
C ASP A 738 38.59 9.88 1.41
N LEU A 739 37.91 9.41 2.46
CA LEU A 739 36.47 9.56 2.61
C LEU A 739 36.05 10.94 3.15
N SER A 740 36.98 11.84 3.50
CA SER A 740 36.63 13.18 3.98
C SER A 740 35.86 13.99 2.93
N VAL A 741 36.07 13.67 1.65
CA VAL A 741 35.32 14.22 0.50
C VAL A 741 33.83 13.89 0.56
N ALA A 742 33.46 12.77 1.18
CA ALA A 742 32.05 12.43 1.44
C ALA A 742 31.45 13.21 2.62
N GLY A 743 32.27 13.93 3.40
CA GLY A 743 31.81 14.73 4.55
C GLY A 743 31.46 13.90 5.79
N LEU A 744 31.94 12.65 5.87
CA LEU A 744 31.66 11.73 6.97
C LEU A 744 32.92 11.39 7.77
N PRO A 745 32.80 11.08 9.09
CA PRO A 745 33.88 10.45 9.82
C PRO A 745 34.15 9.05 9.25
N SER A 746 35.42 8.64 9.14
CA SER A 746 35.82 7.39 8.47
C SER A 746 36.36 6.34 9.43
N GLN A 747 36.02 5.07 9.20
CA GLN A 747 36.56 3.90 9.91
C GLN A 747 36.97 2.81 8.91
N VAL A 748 38.04 2.08 9.22
CA VAL A 748 38.44 0.88 8.47
C VAL A 748 37.83 -0.32 9.18
N ILE A 749 37.07 -1.15 8.47
CA ILE A 749 36.42 -2.33 9.02
C ILE A 749 37.21 -3.58 8.62
N ASN A 750 37.43 -4.50 9.55
CA ASN A 750 37.91 -5.85 9.25
C ASN A 750 36.74 -6.82 8.98
N GLU A 751 36.94 -7.86 8.14
CA GLU A 751 35.90 -8.87 7.81
C GLU A 751 35.19 -9.47 9.05
N SER A 752 35.83 -9.48 10.22
CA SER A 752 35.28 -10.02 11.48
C SER A 752 34.40 -9.05 12.29
N GLU A 753 34.42 -7.74 12.02
CA GLU A 753 33.78 -6.73 12.88
C GLU A 753 32.29 -6.52 12.59
N VAL A 754 31.82 -6.94 11.43
CA VAL A 754 30.42 -6.88 11.04
C VAL A 754 30.14 -8.17 10.26
N GLN A 755 29.93 -9.30 10.92
CA GLN A 755 29.39 -10.48 10.24
C GLN A 755 27.86 -10.37 10.19
N PRO A 756 27.21 -10.65 9.04
CA PRO A 756 25.75 -10.62 8.91
C PRO A 756 25.04 -11.56 9.90
#